data_AF-A0A2V4NNA5-F1
#
_entry.id   AF-A0A2V4NNA5-F1
#
_cell.length_a   1.000
_cell.length_b   1.000
_cell.length_c   1.000
_cell.angle_alpha   90.00
_cell.angle_beta   90.00
_cell.angle_gamma   90.00
#
_symmetry.space_group_name_H-M   'P 1'
#
loop_
_entity.id
_entity.type
_entity.pdbx_description
1 polymer ?
#
loop_
_entity_poly.entity_id
_entity_poly.type
_entity_poly.pdbx_seq_one_letter_code
_entity_poly.pdbx_strand_id
1 'polypeptide(L)'
;MWDDAFPSFLIGLREGLEAGLIVSILVATLVRSDQKSRLPQVWTGVLAAVALALSFGAVLTFTAANLSGTAQEAFGGTLSVVAVAFVTGMVFWMRRSARNLSSEIREKVTAALAMGSGMLVLTSFLAVGREGLETSLFLWTTARSAGEATGPAIGAAIGLLLATGLCWGLYRRVLKINLTRFFTGTGLVLIVIAAGVLSYGLRDLQEGGVLPGGHAYAFDLSGSLDAGSWYATLVQGVFNLTVTMTWLQVAGYLGYLAVVLTLFVRGLRPAAPKPAPAVVEQAAGEEAAEPAPAATPAAGRRWLLPAALVTVPAVAAAAVIAFSDGKPAGAATVTVSDAQAECGKGFTVPQPGRQTFQMHNTGSKTSEVYLVNPATSAVYGEIEGLAPGTTRPLTATIGSGDLAWRCVPTGGDPVTSASVHVTGGTAVKAVLPVAEDDLKAPLDQYKGYVNGGLAELLTLTQKLQADVHGGDLTAAKADWLTAHLRYSSLGAAYGTFADLDKKINGRADGLPAGVADQDFTGFHRVEYGLWHGQSAADLTPAADRLSADVADLVQKFPGQDFDAADLPLRSHEILENTLQFELSGGTDEGSGTNLATAEANVAGTRELLTVLQPLIEQRSPELLATVNAGMKRVGDLLAGAHRADGSWTPVQQLDPRTRAQLNGATGQLLEDLAPIPDLLEIRKSA
;
A
#
# COMPACT_ATOMS: atom_id res chain seq x y z
N MET A 1 2.99 -9.95 17.46
CA MET A 1 3.68 -11.20 16.98
C MET A 1 2.69 -12.30 16.62
N TRP A 2 1.65 -12.55 17.43
CA TRP A 2 0.57 -13.49 17.05
C TRP A 2 -0.36 -12.93 15.96
N ASP A 3 -0.39 -11.61 15.87
CA ASP A 3 -1.32 -10.82 15.07
C ASP A 3 -1.08 -11.02 13.56
N ASP A 4 0.19 -11.00 13.13
CA ASP A 4 0.59 -11.24 11.73
C ASP A 4 0.79 -12.73 11.41
N ALA A 5 0.86 -13.58 12.44
CA ALA A 5 1.07 -15.02 12.29
C ALA A 5 -0.25 -15.79 12.06
N PHE A 6 -1.37 -15.26 12.54
CA PHE A 6 -2.65 -15.95 12.52
C PHE A 6 -3.20 -16.26 11.11
N PRO A 7 -3.15 -15.33 10.12
CA PRO A 7 -3.59 -15.63 8.76
C PRO A 7 -2.79 -16.76 8.11
N SER A 8 -1.46 -16.68 8.19
CA SER A 8 -0.56 -17.71 7.66
C SER A 8 -0.67 -19.05 8.41
N PHE A 9 -1.00 -19.02 9.71
CA PHE A 9 -1.34 -20.21 10.48
C PHE A 9 -2.59 -20.91 9.93
N LEU A 10 -3.67 -20.18 9.68
CA LEU A 10 -4.89 -20.77 9.14
C LEU A 10 -4.70 -21.31 7.73
N ILE A 11 -3.93 -20.62 6.89
CA ILE A 11 -3.53 -21.09 5.55
C ILE A 11 -2.72 -22.37 5.69
N GLY A 12 -1.62 -22.35 6.43
CA GLY A 12 -0.77 -23.54 6.62
C GLY A 12 -1.52 -24.73 7.24
N LEU A 13 -2.43 -24.47 8.18
CA LEU A 13 -3.28 -25.50 8.79
C LEU A 13 -4.24 -26.13 7.78
N ARG A 14 -4.91 -25.30 6.96
CA ARG A 14 -5.87 -25.77 5.98
C ARG A 14 -5.19 -26.55 4.85
N GLU A 15 -4.27 -25.90 4.15
CA GLU A 15 -3.63 -26.48 2.98
C GLU A 15 -2.79 -27.72 3.37
N GLY A 16 -2.15 -27.66 4.55
CA GLY A 16 -1.48 -28.82 5.14
C GLY A 16 -2.43 -29.97 5.48
N LEU A 17 -3.67 -29.69 5.91
CA LEU A 17 -4.67 -30.72 6.19
C LEU A 17 -5.21 -31.33 4.89
N GLU A 18 -5.39 -30.53 3.83
CA GLU A 18 -5.84 -30.99 2.51
C GLU A 18 -4.80 -31.91 1.86
N ALA A 19 -3.56 -31.45 1.74
CA ALA A 19 -2.45 -32.25 1.25
C ALA A 19 -2.23 -33.50 2.14
N GLY A 20 -2.26 -33.31 3.46
CA GLY A 20 -2.07 -34.39 4.43
C GLY A 20 -3.20 -35.43 4.41
N LEU A 21 -4.45 -35.05 4.13
CA LEU A 21 -5.57 -35.97 3.99
C LEU A 21 -5.42 -36.81 2.73
N ILE A 22 -5.00 -36.21 1.61
CA ILE A 22 -4.72 -36.94 0.37
C ILE A 22 -3.61 -37.98 0.60
N VAL A 23 -2.49 -37.56 1.21
CA VAL A 23 -1.39 -38.45 1.56
C VAL A 23 -1.85 -39.55 2.52
N SER A 24 -2.66 -39.22 3.52
CA SER A 24 -3.19 -40.19 4.49
C SER A 24 -4.11 -41.23 3.83
N ILE A 25 -4.92 -40.82 2.83
CA ILE A 25 -5.76 -41.73 2.05
C ILE A 25 -4.89 -42.65 1.20
N LEU A 26 -3.88 -42.12 0.49
CA LEU A 26 -2.93 -42.89 -0.33
C LEU A 26 -2.13 -43.91 0.51
N VAL A 27 -1.66 -43.49 1.68
CA VAL A 27 -0.96 -44.38 2.62
C VAL A 27 -1.92 -45.42 3.17
N ALA A 28 -3.14 -45.04 3.55
CA ALA A 28 -4.13 -45.96 4.08
C ALA A 28 -4.61 -47.01 3.06
N THR A 29 -4.75 -46.65 1.78
CA THR A 29 -5.09 -47.60 0.72
C THR A 29 -3.94 -48.58 0.47
N LEU A 30 -2.70 -48.10 0.38
CA LEU A 30 -1.52 -48.97 0.21
C LEU A 30 -1.32 -49.94 1.38
N VAL A 31 -1.53 -49.46 2.62
CA VAL A 31 -1.44 -50.30 3.82
C VAL A 31 -2.58 -51.30 3.91
N ARG A 32 -3.81 -50.94 3.51
CA ARG A 32 -4.96 -51.86 3.50
C ARG A 32 -4.88 -52.92 2.40
N SER A 33 -4.25 -52.59 1.27
CA SER A 33 -4.04 -53.52 0.16
C SER A 33 -2.72 -54.31 0.26
N ASP A 34 -2.07 -54.30 1.43
CA ASP A 34 -0.79 -54.98 1.74
C ASP A 34 0.40 -54.62 0.83
N GLN A 35 0.36 -53.45 0.18
CA GLN A 35 1.42 -52.96 -0.73
C GLN A 35 2.35 -51.95 -0.04
N LYS A 36 2.77 -52.23 1.19
CA LYS A 36 3.65 -51.33 1.97
C LYS A 36 4.99 -51.04 1.30
N SER A 37 5.48 -51.95 0.46
CA SER A 37 6.71 -51.79 -0.33
C SER A 37 6.65 -50.63 -1.33
N ARG A 38 5.45 -50.14 -1.64
CA ARG A 38 5.21 -49.01 -2.56
C ARG A 38 5.13 -47.64 -1.88
N LEU A 39 5.17 -47.58 -0.54
CA LEU A 39 5.16 -46.31 0.20
C LEU A 39 6.29 -45.34 -0.17
N PRO A 40 7.53 -45.78 -0.45
CA PRO A 40 8.58 -44.86 -0.89
C PRO A 40 8.20 -44.07 -2.16
N GLN A 41 7.37 -44.63 -3.04
CA GLN A 41 6.94 -43.96 -4.28
C GLN A 41 5.99 -42.79 -4.00
N VAL A 42 5.10 -42.93 -3.03
CA VAL A 42 4.25 -41.83 -2.54
C VAL A 42 5.12 -40.73 -1.96
N TRP A 43 6.06 -41.08 -1.08
CA TRP A 43 6.97 -40.11 -0.45
C TRP A 43 7.88 -39.40 -1.47
N THR A 44 8.34 -40.08 -2.52
CA THR A 44 9.09 -39.40 -3.60
C THR A 44 8.24 -38.38 -4.34
N GLY A 45 6.95 -38.66 -4.59
CA GLY A 45 6.04 -37.70 -5.20
C GLY A 45 5.75 -36.51 -4.28
N VAL A 46 5.55 -36.76 -2.99
CA VAL A 46 5.35 -35.73 -1.96
C VAL A 46 6.58 -34.82 -1.84
N LEU A 47 7.79 -35.39 -1.74
CA LEU A 47 9.02 -34.61 -1.63
C LEU A 47 9.28 -33.77 -2.89
N ALA A 48 9.00 -34.31 -4.08
CA ALA A 48 9.09 -33.56 -5.32
C ALA A 48 8.09 -32.39 -5.37
N ALA A 49 6.87 -32.60 -4.87
CA ALA A 49 5.85 -31.56 -4.78
C ALA A 49 6.23 -30.44 -3.79
N VAL A 50 6.77 -30.80 -2.63
CA VAL A 50 7.29 -29.83 -1.64
C VAL A 50 8.45 -29.03 -2.23
N ALA A 51 9.39 -29.70 -2.91
CA ALA A 51 10.50 -29.02 -3.57
C ALA A 51 10.01 -28.04 -4.65
N LEU A 52 9.00 -28.42 -5.43
CA LEU A 52 8.36 -27.54 -6.42
C LEU A 52 7.71 -26.33 -5.74
N ALA A 53 6.94 -26.53 -4.67
CA ALA A 53 6.28 -25.47 -3.94
C ALA A 53 7.26 -24.45 -3.34
N LEU A 54 8.35 -24.92 -2.73
CA LEU A 54 9.43 -24.08 -2.22
C LEU A 54 10.15 -23.34 -3.33
N SER A 55 10.43 -24.01 -4.46
CA SER A 55 11.07 -23.39 -5.62
C SER A 55 10.19 -22.30 -6.23
N PHE A 56 8.88 -22.54 -6.31
CA PHE A 56 7.92 -21.55 -6.79
C PHE A 56 7.87 -20.32 -5.88
N GLY A 57 7.79 -20.51 -4.55
CA GLY A 57 7.86 -19.41 -3.59
C GLY A 57 9.18 -18.63 -3.67
N ALA A 58 10.31 -19.33 -3.85
CA ALA A 58 11.61 -18.70 -4.06
C ALA A 58 11.62 -17.86 -5.35
N VAL A 59 11.14 -18.40 -6.48
CA VAL A 59 11.03 -17.68 -7.75
C VAL A 59 10.18 -16.41 -7.58
N LEU A 60 9.00 -16.50 -6.95
CA LEU A 60 8.17 -15.32 -6.69
C LEU A 60 8.91 -14.25 -5.88
N THR A 61 9.64 -14.66 -4.85
CA THR A 61 10.40 -13.77 -3.97
C THR A 61 11.56 -13.10 -4.70
N PHE A 62 12.37 -13.88 -5.42
CA PHE A 62 13.53 -13.35 -6.15
C PHE A 62 13.10 -12.54 -7.37
N THR A 63 12.02 -12.91 -8.06
CA THR A 63 11.48 -12.10 -9.16
C THR A 63 11.01 -10.75 -8.65
N ALA A 64 10.23 -10.71 -7.56
CA ALA A 64 9.77 -9.45 -6.98
C ALA A 64 10.92 -8.55 -6.52
N ALA A 65 11.96 -9.12 -5.90
CA ALA A 65 13.13 -8.38 -5.43
C ALA A 65 13.98 -7.73 -6.54
N ASN A 66 13.81 -8.15 -7.80
CA ASN A 66 14.56 -7.63 -8.94
C ASN A 66 13.75 -6.63 -9.80
N LEU A 67 12.51 -6.32 -9.42
CA LEU A 67 11.67 -5.34 -10.12
C LEU A 67 11.90 -3.92 -9.59
N SER A 68 11.61 -2.89 -10.39
CA SER A 68 11.55 -1.50 -9.90
C SER A 68 10.44 -1.33 -8.85
N GLY A 69 10.52 -0.35 -7.95
CA GLY A 69 9.53 -0.14 -6.87
C GLY A 69 8.08 -0.18 -7.36
N THR A 70 7.79 0.60 -8.41
CA THR A 70 6.46 0.63 -9.06
C THR A 70 6.05 -0.71 -9.68
N ALA A 71 6.98 -1.41 -10.34
CA ALA A 71 6.70 -2.72 -10.94
C ALA A 71 6.55 -3.81 -9.88
N GLN A 72 7.22 -3.68 -8.74
CA GLN A 72 7.13 -4.57 -7.60
C GLN A 72 5.78 -4.45 -6.90
N GLU A 73 5.28 -3.23 -6.71
CA GLU A 73 3.94 -2.94 -6.17
C GLU A 73 2.85 -3.43 -7.13
N ALA A 74 2.95 -3.12 -8.43
CA ALA A 74 2.03 -3.63 -9.44
C ALA A 74 2.00 -5.17 -9.50
N PHE A 75 3.17 -5.81 -9.38
CA PHE A 75 3.30 -7.27 -9.36
C PHE A 75 2.69 -7.89 -8.10
N GLY A 76 2.96 -7.30 -6.92
CA GLY A 76 2.38 -7.72 -5.64
C GLY A 76 0.86 -7.58 -5.61
N GLY A 77 0.34 -6.47 -6.09
CA GLY A 77 -1.09 -6.21 -6.18
C GLY A 77 -1.81 -7.15 -7.15
N THR A 78 -1.23 -7.42 -8.32
CA THR A 78 -1.77 -8.37 -9.30
C THR A 78 -1.84 -9.79 -8.72
N LEU A 79 -0.76 -10.25 -8.07
CA LEU A 79 -0.73 -11.58 -7.45
C LEU A 79 -1.72 -11.69 -6.29
N SER A 80 -1.95 -10.60 -5.54
CA SER A 80 -2.95 -10.56 -4.47
C SER A 80 -4.38 -10.72 -5.01
N VAL A 81 -4.72 -10.09 -6.14
CA VAL A 81 -6.03 -10.28 -6.81
C VAL A 81 -6.19 -11.72 -7.31
N VAL A 82 -5.15 -12.28 -7.95
CA VAL A 82 -5.16 -13.68 -8.40
C VAL A 82 -5.34 -14.63 -7.22
N ALA A 83 -4.60 -14.41 -6.12
CA ALA A 83 -4.72 -15.19 -4.91
C ALA A 83 -6.16 -15.16 -4.36
N VAL A 84 -6.78 -13.99 -4.26
CA VAL A 84 -8.17 -13.86 -3.77
C VAL A 84 -9.16 -14.63 -4.66
N ALA A 85 -9.01 -14.58 -5.97
CA ALA A 85 -9.85 -15.35 -6.89
C ALA A 85 -9.70 -16.86 -6.67
N PHE A 86 -8.48 -17.35 -6.48
CA PHE A 86 -8.19 -18.74 -6.16
C PHE A 86 -8.75 -19.15 -4.79
N VAL A 87 -8.52 -18.37 -3.73
CA VAL A 87 -9.08 -18.63 -2.38
C VAL A 87 -10.60 -18.74 -2.46
N THR A 88 -11.25 -17.78 -3.11
CA THR A 88 -12.71 -17.76 -3.26
C THR A 88 -13.20 -19.02 -3.95
N GLY A 89 -12.60 -19.35 -5.11
CA GLY A 89 -12.93 -20.56 -5.86
C GLY A 89 -12.78 -21.82 -5.01
N MET A 90 -11.70 -21.92 -4.24
CA MET A 90 -11.43 -23.10 -3.41
C MET A 90 -12.35 -23.20 -2.20
N VAL A 91 -12.72 -22.08 -1.56
CA VAL A 91 -13.69 -22.04 -0.45
C VAL A 91 -15.05 -22.61 -0.89
N PHE A 92 -15.51 -22.29 -2.11
CA PHE A 92 -16.73 -22.88 -2.68
C PHE A 92 -16.54 -24.32 -3.15
N TRP A 93 -15.40 -24.63 -3.79
CA TRP A 93 -15.09 -25.96 -4.30
C TRP A 93 -15.01 -27.00 -3.17
N MET A 94 -14.20 -26.75 -2.14
CA MET A 94 -14.05 -27.66 -1.01
C MET A 94 -15.34 -27.90 -0.26
N ARG A 95 -16.15 -26.85 -0.09
CA ARG A 95 -17.42 -26.98 0.58
C ARG A 95 -18.35 -27.97 -0.13
N ARG A 96 -18.32 -27.99 -1.46
CA ARG A 96 -19.03 -28.96 -2.29
C ARG A 96 -18.36 -30.34 -2.23
N SER A 97 -17.03 -30.39 -2.27
CA SER A 97 -16.23 -31.62 -2.31
C SER A 97 -16.14 -32.36 -0.97
N ALA A 98 -16.24 -31.69 0.18
CA ALA A 98 -16.09 -32.27 1.52
C ALA A 98 -17.09 -33.40 1.83
N ARG A 99 -18.17 -33.53 1.05
CA ARG A 99 -19.17 -34.62 1.17
C ARG A 99 -18.81 -35.88 0.36
N ASN A 100 -18.04 -35.75 -0.71
CA ASN A 100 -17.78 -36.81 -1.70
C ASN A 100 -16.27 -37.16 -1.84
N LEU A 101 -15.38 -36.39 -1.21
CA LEU A 101 -13.92 -36.50 -1.36
C LEU A 101 -13.39 -37.91 -1.05
N SER A 102 -13.96 -38.58 -0.05
CA SER A 102 -13.51 -39.92 0.36
C SER A 102 -13.90 -41.05 -0.61
N SER A 103 -14.98 -40.90 -1.39
CA SER A 103 -15.37 -41.92 -2.38
C SER A 103 -14.62 -41.75 -3.69
N GLU A 104 -14.47 -40.50 -4.16
CA GLU A 104 -13.86 -40.18 -5.46
C GLU A 104 -12.35 -40.44 -5.48
N ILE A 105 -11.64 -40.11 -4.39
CA ILE A 105 -10.20 -40.42 -4.25
C ILE A 105 -9.99 -41.94 -4.16
N ARG A 106 -10.89 -42.67 -3.48
CA ARG A 106 -10.77 -44.13 -3.32
C ARG A 106 -10.92 -44.86 -4.66
N GLU A 107 -11.81 -44.38 -5.52
CA GLU A 107 -12.03 -44.88 -6.87
C GLU A 107 -10.83 -44.60 -7.79
N LYS A 108 -10.34 -43.35 -7.81
CA LYS A 108 -9.17 -42.93 -8.61
C LYS A 108 -7.86 -43.61 -8.18
N VAL A 109 -7.68 -43.88 -6.88
CA VAL A 109 -6.51 -44.60 -6.35
C VAL A 109 -6.55 -46.10 -6.67
N THR A 110 -7.73 -46.71 -6.67
CA THR A 110 -7.89 -48.11 -7.06
C THR A 110 -7.54 -48.29 -8.55
N ALA A 111 -7.89 -47.31 -9.39
CA ALA A 111 -7.49 -47.27 -10.80
C ALA A 111 -5.96 -47.01 -10.99
N ALA A 112 -5.35 -46.13 -10.18
CA ALA A 112 -3.91 -45.85 -10.26
C ALA A 112 -3.04 -47.05 -9.83
N LEU A 113 -3.53 -47.90 -8.93
CA LEU A 113 -2.84 -49.14 -8.52
C LEU A 113 -2.69 -50.15 -9.68
N ALA A 114 -3.54 -50.07 -10.70
CA ALA A 114 -3.49 -50.94 -11.89
C ALA A 114 -2.41 -50.52 -12.92
N MET A 115 -1.91 -49.28 -12.88
CA MET A 115 -1.05 -48.70 -13.93
C MET A 115 0.46 -48.60 -13.60
N GLY A 116 0.92 -49.18 -12.47
CA GLY A 116 2.35 -49.31 -12.14
C GLY A 116 2.94 -48.22 -11.23
N SER A 117 4.21 -48.39 -10.83
CA SER A 117 4.87 -47.60 -9.77
C SER A 117 5.10 -46.12 -10.10
N GLY A 118 5.27 -45.76 -11.37
CA GLY A 118 5.43 -44.36 -11.81
C GLY A 118 4.15 -43.53 -11.66
N MET A 119 2.99 -44.16 -11.82
CA MET A 119 1.69 -43.50 -11.68
C MET A 119 1.40 -43.11 -10.23
N LEU A 120 1.89 -43.87 -9.25
CA LEU A 120 1.77 -43.52 -7.83
C LEU A 120 2.61 -42.30 -7.45
N VAL A 121 3.83 -42.19 -8.01
CA VAL A 121 4.69 -41.01 -7.82
C VAL A 121 4.00 -39.79 -8.44
N LEU A 122 3.54 -39.90 -9.68
CA LEU A 122 2.89 -38.81 -10.42
C LEU A 122 1.57 -38.37 -9.75
N THR A 123 0.73 -39.32 -9.34
CA THR A 123 -0.52 -39.02 -8.64
C THR A 123 -0.27 -38.29 -7.32
N SER A 124 0.72 -38.74 -6.54
CA SER A 124 1.08 -38.10 -5.27
C SER A 124 1.70 -36.72 -5.50
N PHE A 125 2.54 -36.58 -6.52
CA PHE A 125 3.16 -35.31 -6.92
C PHE A 125 2.13 -34.29 -7.40
N LEU A 126 1.21 -34.66 -8.30
CA LEU A 126 0.20 -33.73 -8.81
C LEU A 126 -0.80 -33.35 -7.72
N ALA A 127 -1.21 -34.32 -6.89
CA ALA A 127 -2.18 -34.06 -5.84
C ALA A 127 -1.60 -33.18 -4.72
N VAL A 128 -0.36 -33.39 -4.29
CA VAL A 128 0.27 -32.54 -3.27
C VAL A 128 0.88 -31.26 -3.88
N GLY A 129 1.35 -31.32 -5.12
CA GLY A 129 1.99 -30.20 -5.80
C GLY A 129 1.03 -29.07 -6.11
N ARG A 130 -0.23 -29.39 -6.44
CA ARG A 130 -1.29 -28.38 -6.55
C ARG A 130 -1.48 -27.64 -5.24
N GLU A 131 -1.75 -28.36 -4.15
CA GLU A 131 -1.96 -27.76 -2.82
C GLU A 131 -0.71 -27.00 -2.35
N GLY A 132 0.49 -27.51 -2.67
CA GLY A 132 1.76 -26.87 -2.34
C GLY A 132 2.01 -25.56 -3.10
N LEU A 133 1.67 -25.49 -4.39
CA LEU A 133 1.76 -24.25 -5.19
C LEU A 133 0.74 -23.21 -4.75
N GLU A 134 -0.47 -23.65 -4.41
CA GLU A 134 -1.50 -22.77 -3.84
C GLU A 134 -1.05 -22.23 -2.47
N THR A 135 -0.51 -23.11 -1.60
CA THR A 135 0.07 -22.72 -0.30
C THR A 135 1.18 -21.69 -0.45
N SER A 136 2.13 -21.90 -1.37
CA SER A 136 3.26 -20.98 -1.54
C SER A 136 2.83 -19.64 -2.13
N LEU A 137 1.85 -19.62 -3.05
CA LEU A 137 1.23 -18.39 -3.54
C LEU A 137 0.56 -17.60 -2.41
N PHE A 138 -0.28 -18.25 -1.59
CA PHE A 138 -1.03 -17.58 -0.52
C PHE A 138 -0.15 -17.10 0.63
N LEU A 139 0.83 -17.91 1.04
CA LEU A 139 1.78 -17.51 2.06
C LEU A 139 2.65 -16.36 1.58
N TRP A 140 3.03 -16.33 0.30
CA TRP A 140 3.80 -15.24 -0.28
C TRP A 140 3.01 -13.93 -0.31
N THR A 141 1.75 -13.93 -0.78
CA THR A 141 0.92 -12.71 -0.81
C THR A 141 0.58 -12.22 0.59
N THR A 142 0.26 -13.14 1.52
CA THR A 142 -0.04 -12.80 2.91
C THR A 142 1.20 -12.24 3.62
N ALA A 143 2.38 -12.84 3.43
CA ALA A 143 3.62 -12.34 4.00
C ALA A 143 4.00 -10.96 3.46
N ARG A 144 3.68 -10.66 2.19
CA ARG A 144 3.89 -9.33 1.62
C ARG A 144 3.02 -8.27 2.28
N SER A 145 1.75 -8.61 2.53
CA SER A 145 0.79 -7.71 3.15
C SER A 145 1.04 -7.42 4.63
N ALA A 146 1.85 -8.25 5.30
CA ALA A 146 2.18 -8.12 6.72
C ALA A 146 3.46 -7.29 7.00
N GLY A 147 4.15 -6.78 5.96
CA GLY A 147 5.49 -6.18 6.12
C GLY A 147 6.55 -7.21 6.52
N GLU A 148 7.82 -6.80 6.72
CA GLU A 148 8.96 -7.70 7.04
C GLU A 148 8.87 -8.36 8.46
N ALA A 149 7.68 -8.70 8.94
CA ALA A 149 7.47 -9.48 10.14
C ALA A 149 7.81 -10.96 9.92
N THR A 150 8.43 -11.60 10.92
CA THR A 150 8.66 -13.06 10.92
C THR A 150 7.40 -13.87 11.28
N GLY A 151 6.33 -13.17 11.69
CA GLY A 151 5.04 -13.74 12.09
C GLY A 151 4.41 -14.68 11.06
N PRO A 152 4.23 -14.29 9.80
CA PRO A 152 3.68 -15.13 8.73
C PRO A 152 4.39 -16.48 8.58
N ALA A 153 5.72 -16.49 8.58
CA ALA A 153 6.52 -17.71 8.45
C ALA A 153 6.33 -18.65 9.66
N ILE A 154 6.35 -18.09 10.88
CA ILE A 154 6.12 -18.85 12.12
C ILE A 154 4.69 -19.40 12.16
N GLY A 155 3.71 -18.58 11.81
CA GLY A 155 2.30 -18.98 11.70
C GLY A 155 2.11 -20.15 10.75
N ALA A 156 2.61 -20.03 9.52
CA ALA A 156 2.57 -21.10 8.53
C ALA A 156 3.21 -22.40 9.03
N ALA A 157 4.39 -22.30 9.67
CA ALA A 157 5.08 -23.45 10.23
C ALA A 157 4.25 -24.14 11.32
N ILE A 158 3.67 -23.39 12.25
CA ILE A 158 2.80 -23.92 13.31
C ILE A 158 1.55 -24.57 12.70
N GLY A 159 0.96 -23.95 11.69
CA GLY A 159 -0.21 -24.47 10.98
C GLY A 159 0.07 -25.81 10.31
N LEU A 160 1.17 -25.90 9.56
CA LEU A 160 1.61 -27.14 8.89
C LEU A 160 1.96 -28.25 9.90
N LEU A 161 2.59 -27.91 11.03
CA LEU A 161 2.89 -28.87 12.10
C LEU A 161 1.62 -29.41 12.73
N LEU A 162 0.65 -28.53 13.04
CA LEU A 162 -0.65 -28.93 13.59
C LEU A 162 -1.42 -29.79 12.58
N ALA A 163 -1.45 -29.42 11.30
CA ALA A 163 -2.07 -30.18 10.23
C ALA A 163 -1.48 -31.58 10.10
N THR A 164 -0.15 -31.70 10.18
CA THR A 164 0.56 -32.99 10.17
C THR A 164 0.14 -33.85 11.37
N GLY A 165 0.07 -33.26 12.57
CA GLY A 165 -0.40 -33.94 13.78
C GLY A 165 -1.86 -34.40 13.69
N LEU A 166 -2.75 -33.57 13.13
CA LEU A 166 -4.16 -33.90 12.91
C LEU A 166 -4.32 -35.04 11.89
N CYS A 167 -3.59 -34.99 10.76
CA CYS A 167 -3.59 -36.06 9.76
C CYS A 167 -3.10 -37.38 10.34
N TRP A 168 -2.03 -37.34 11.15
CA TRP A 168 -1.53 -38.53 11.85
C TRP A 168 -2.57 -39.09 12.85
N GLY A 169 -3.25 -38.23 13.60
CA GLY A 169 -4.33 -38.62 14.52
C GLY A 169 -5.56 -39.20 13.81
N LEU A 170 -5.93 -38.65 12.65
CA LEU A 170 -6.98 -39.18 11.78
C LEU A 170 -6.60 -40.55 11.19
N TYR A 171 -5.35 -40.71 10.74
CA TYR A 171 -4.82 -41.99 10.25
C TYR A 171 -4.88 -43.09 11.33
N ARG A 172 -4.53 -42.77 12.58
CA ARG A 172 -4.64 -43.70 13.72
C ARG A 172 -6.06 -43.93 14.24
N ARG A 173 -7.09 -43.34 13.60
CA ARG A 173 -8.52 -43.38 14.02
C ARG A 173 -8.79 -42.85 15.43
N VAL A 174 -7.88 -42.04 15.99
CA VAL A 174 -8.02 -41.46 17.34
C VAL A 174 -8.92 -40.22 17.32
N LEU A 175 -9.00 -39.52 16.19
CA LEU A 175 -9.79 -38.30 16.02
C LEU A 175 -11.01 -38.54 15.11
N LYS A 176 -12.21 -38.11 15.54
CA LYS A 176 -13.43 -38.06 14.72
C LYS A 176 -13.81 -36.59 14.46
N ILE A 177 -13.22 -35.99 13.42
CA ILE A 177 -13.48 -34.59 13.07
C ILE A 177 -14.57 -34.51 12.01
N ASN A 178 -15.56 -33.65 12.21
CA ASN A 178 -16.55 -33.33 11.19
C ASN A 178 -15.94 -32.34 10.18
N LEU A 179 -15.37 -32.87 9.09
CA LEU A 179 -14.68 -32.09 8.06
C LEU A 179 -15.57 -30.98 7.48
N THR A 180 -16.88 -31.23 7.32
CA THR A 180 -17.81 -30.21 6.83
C THR A 180 -17.89 -29.00 7.77
N ARG A 181 -17.96 -29.22 9.10
CA ARG A 181 -17.97 -28.12 10.08
C ARG A 181 -16.64 -27.39 10.14
N PHE A 182 -15.54 -28.15 10.11
CA PHE A 182 -14.19 -27.60 10.10
C PHE A 182 -13.97 -26.66 8.90
N PHE A 183 -14.20 -27.14 7.67
CA PHE A 183 -14.02 -26.33 6.46
C PHE A 183 -15.05 -25.20 6.32
N THR A 184 -16.24 -25.33 6.91
CA THR A 184 -17.20 -24.22 6.94
C THR A 184 -16.73 -23.10 7.87
N GLY A 185 -16.20 -23.45 9.05
CA GLY A 185 -15.67 -22.48 10.01
C GLY A 185 -14.41 -21.79 9.50
N THR A 186 -13.43 -22.56 9.00
CA THR A 186 -12.21 -21.98 8.43
C THR A 186 -12.48 -21.21 7.14
N GLY A 187 -13.44 -21.65 6.31
CA GLY A 187 -13.87 -20.93 5.11
C GLY A 187 -14.49 -19.56 5.40
N LEU A 188 -15.29 -19.44 6.47
CA LEU A 188 -15.85 -18.15 6.92
C LEU A 188 -14.75 -17.15 7.30
N VAL A 189 -13.75 -17.60 8.05
CA VAL A 189 -12.62 -16.77 8.46
C VAL A 189 -11.75 -16.39 7.25
N LEU A 190 -11.51 -17.31 6.32
CA LEU A 190 -10.73 -17.05 5.10
C LEU A 190 -11.43 -16.07 4.16
N ILE A 191 -12.75 -16.04 4.10
CA ILE A 191 -13.48 -15.01 3.32
C ILE A 191 -13.14 -13.62 3.87
N VAL A 192 -13.07 -13.47 5.19
CA VAL A 192 -12.73 -12.18 5.80
C VAL A 192 -11.27 -11.80 5.54
N ILE A 193 -10.33 -12.74 5.70
CA ILE A 193 -8.91 -12.52 5.41
C ILE A 193 -8.71 -12.19 3.91
N ALA A 194 -9.39 -12.88 3.01
CA ALA A 194 -9.31 -12.63 1.57
C ALA A 194 -9.86 -11.25 1.19
N ALA A 195 -10.85 -10.72 1.91
CA ALA A 195 -11.29 -9.34 1.75
C ALA A 195 -10.17 -8.35 2.07
N GLY A 196 -9.42 -8.61 3.14
CA GLY A 196 -8.23 -7.84 3.53
C GLY A 196 -7.12 -7.90 2.49
N VAL A 197 -6.74 -9.11 2.04
CA VAL A 197 -5.72 -9.31 0.99
C VAL A 197 -6.13 -8.64 -0.32
N LEU A 198 -7.43 -8.65 -0.66
CA LEU A 198 -7.94 -7.93 -1.82
C LEU A 198 -7.77 -6.42 -1.65
N SER A 199 -8.13 -5.88 -0.48
CA SER A 199 -7.99 -4.47 -0.17
C SER A 199 -6.53 -4.02 -0.24
N TYR A 200 -5.61 -4.79 0.34
CA TYR A 200 -4.16 -4.58 0.22
C TYR A 200 -3.69 -4.67 -1.24
N GLY A 201 -4.12 -5.68 -1.99
CA GLY A 201 -3.75 -5.83 -3.40
C GLY A 201 -4.24 -4.67 -4.28
N LEU A 202 -5.41 -4.11 -3.98
CA LEU A 202 -5.91 -2.90 -4.65
C LEU A 202 -5.06 -1.67 -4.33
N ARG A 203 -4.53 -1.58 -3.11
CA ARG A 203 -3.58 -0.52 -2.71
C ARG A 203 -2.26 -0.62 -3.46
N ASP A 204 -1.64 -1.79 -3.47
CA ASP A 204 -0.41 -2.06 -4.22
C ASP A 204 -0.58 -1.77 -5.73
N LEU A 205 -1.76 -2.06 -6.30
CA LEU A 205 -2.08 -1.69 -7.69
C LEU A 205 -2.26 -0.18 -7.88
N GLN A 206 -2.71 0.55 -6.85
CA GLN A 206 -2.80 2.00 -6.88
C GLN A 206 -1.43 2.66 -6.75
N GLU A 207 -0.57 2.17 -5.86
CA GLU A 207 0.81 2.64 -5.65
C GLU A 207 1.69 2.32 -6.86
N GLY A 208 1.53 1.13 -7.44
CA GLY A 208 2.19 0.74 -8.69
C GLY A 208 1.65 1.45 -9.95
N GLY A 209 0.69 2.37 -9.83
CA GLY A 209 0.14 3.17 -10.93
C GLY A 209 -0.76 2.41 -11.92
N VAL A 210 -1.18 1.18 -11.59
CA VAL A 210 -2.07 0.35 -12.44
C VAL A 210 -3.53 0.75 -12.28
N LEU A 211 -3.95 1.12 -11.06
CA LEU A 211 -5.30 1.56 -10.74
C LEU A 211 -5.30 3.02 -10.26
N PRO A 212 -6.27 3.84 -10.67
CA PRO A 212 -6.36 5.23 -10.22
C PRO A 212 -6.85 5.33 -8.76
N GLY A 213 -6.63 6.49 -8.13
CA GLY A 213 -7.22 6.83 -6.83
C GLY A 213 -6.40 6.44 -5.61
N GLY A 214 -5.07 6.31 -5.73
CA GLY A 214 -4.15 6.07 -4.61
C GLY A 214 -4.21 7.15 -3.52
N HIS A 215 -4.67 8.36 -3.83
CA HIS A 215 -4.83 9.47 -2.89
C HIS A 215 -6.29 9.71 -2.46
N ALA A 216 -7.24 8.91 -2.97
CA ALA A 216 -8.66 9.05 -2.67
C ALA A 216 -9.03 8.32 -1.38
N TYR A 217 -8.59 8.85 -0.23
CA TYR A 217 -8.85 8.26 1.08
C TYR A 217 -10.34 8.29 1.44
N ALA A 218 -10.88 7.14 1.86
CA ALA A 218 -12.22 7.00 2.42
C ALA A 218 -12.24 7.44 3.89
N PHE A 219 -11.17 7.11 4.60
CA PHE A 219 -10.91 7.59 5.94
C PHE A 219 -9.41 7.60 6.19
N ASP A 220 -9.00 8.58 6.99
CA ASP A 220 -7.66 8.70 7.55
C ASP A 220 -7.82 8.92 9.06
N LEU A 221 -7.49 7.90 9.84
CA LEU A 221 -7.57 7.92 11.30
C LEU A 221 -6.19 8.08 11.94
N SER A 222 -5.14 8.34 11.16
CA SER A 222 -3.75 8.45 11.64
C SER A 222 -3.56 9.57 12.66
N GLY A 223 -4.36 10.64 12.57
CA GLY A 223 -4.35 11.76 13.53
C GLY A 223 -5.02 11.46 14.88
N SER A 224 -5.76 10.36 15.02
CA SER A 224 -6.49 10.01 16.26
C SER A 224 -6.14 8.62 16.80
N LEU A 225 -5.59 7.74 15.96
CA LEU A 225 -5.21 6.38 16.32
C LEU A 225 -3.74 6.15 15.92
N ASP A 226 -2.92 5.82 16.91
CA ASP A 226 -1.54 5.40 16.68
C ASP A 226 -1.52 4.09 15.88
N ALA A 227 -0.97 4.13 14.65
CA ALA A 227 -0.80 2.97 13.79
C ALA A 227 0.10 1.89 14.40
N GLY A 228 0.99 2.26 15.32
CA GLY A 228 1.85 1.34 16.08
C GLY A 228 1.19 0.74 17.32
N SER A 229 -0.04 1.15 17.66
CA SER A 229 -0.76 0.61 18.81
C SER A 229 -1.09 -0.88 18.63
N TRP A 230 -1.03 -1.65 19.72
CA TRP A 230 -1.22 -3.11 19.67
C TRP A 230 -2.57 -3.53 19.05
N TYR A 231 -3.61 -2.70 19.18
CA TYR A 231 -4.93 -2.98 18.61
C TYR A 231 -5.01 -2.61 17.13
N ALA A 232 -4.32 -1.54 16.68
CA ALA A 232 -4.23 -1.19 15.26
C ALA A 232 -3.42 -2.24 14.51
N THR A 233 -2.29 -2.68 15.06
CA THR A 233 -1.49 -3.79 14.50
C THR A 233 -2.25 -5.11 14.52
N LEU A 234 -3.12 -5.35 15.52
CA LEU A 234 -3.98 -6.53 15.55
C LEU A 234 -5.05 -6.50 14.45
N VAL A 235 -5.70 -5.36 14.27
CA VAL A 235 -6.72 -5.17 13.23
C VAL A 235 -6.10 -5.23 11.83
N GLN A 236 -4.93 -4.63 11.65
CA GLN A 236 -4.16 -4.71 10.41
C GLN A 236 -3.66 -6.13 10.15
N GLY A 237 -3.08 -6.82 11.14
CA GLY A 237 -2.58 -8.18 10.96
C GLY A 237 -3.68 -9.21 10.66
N VAL A 238 -4.86 -9.08 11.28
CA VAL A 238 -5.95 -10.05 11.13
C VAL A 238 -6.89 -9.74 9.95
N PHE A 239 -7.22 -8.46 9.74
CA PHE A 239 -8.20 -8.03 8.74
C PHE A 239 -7.59 -7.26 7.57
N ASN A 240 -6.29 -6.95 7.62
CA ASN A 240 -5.61 -6.08 6.64
C ASN A 240 -6.27 -4.70 6.49
N LEU A 241 -6.82 -4.20 7.61
CA LEU A 241 -7.41 -2.88 7.69
C LEU A 241 -6.37 -1.93 8.29
N THR A 242 -5.96 -0.94 7.51
CA THR A 242 -5.02 0.11 7.90
C THR A 242 -5.76 1.33 8.44
N VAL A 243 -5.06 2.19 9.19
CA VAL A 243 -5.64 3.46 9.69
C VAL A 243 -5.96 4.45 8.57
N THR A 244 -5.33 4.27 7.41
CA THR A 244 -5.60 5.00 6.16
C THR A 244 -6.03 4.02 5.07
N MET A 245 -7.22 4.22 4.49
CA MET A 245 -7.72 3.37 3.40
C MET A 245 -8.38 4.22 2.32
N THR A 246 -8.16 3.87 1.05
CA THR A 246 -8.81 4.52 -0.10
C THR A 246 -10.26 4.07 -0.28
N TRP A 247 -11.07 4.87 -0.98
CA TRP A 247 -12.42 4.49 -1.38
C TRP A 247 -12.45 3.18 -2.18
N LEU A 248 -11.44 2.94 -3.02
CA LEU A 248 -11.33 1.70 -3.79
C LEU A 248 -11.02 0.51 -2.88
N GLN A 249 -10.14 0.68 -1.90
CA GLN A 249 -9.84 -0.33 -0.89
C GLN A 249 -11.07 -0.71 -0.05
N VAL A 250 -11.82 0.29 0.42
CA VAL A 250 -13.03 0.10 1.24
C VAL A 250 -14.16 -0.52 0.43
N ALA A 251 -14.41 -0.02 -0.78
CA ALA A 251 -15.42 -0.57 -1.69
C ALA A 251 -15.08 -2.01 -2.11
N GLY A 252 -13.80 -2.29 -2.40
CA GLY A 252 -13.32 -3.63 -2.71
C GLY A 252 -13.51 -4.60 -1.53
N TYR A 253 -13.12 -4.19 -0.32
CA TYR A 253 -13.28 -4.99 0.89
C TYR A 253 -14.75 -5.30 1.19
N LEU A 254 -15.60 -4.27 1.28
CA LEU A 254 -17.02 -4.43 1.59
C LEU A 254 -17.80 -5.12 0.48
N GLY A 255 -17.51 -4.79 -0.78
CA GLY A 255 -18.14 -5.40 -1.95
C GLY A 255 -17.84 -6.90 -2.04
N TYR A 256 -16.57 -7.28 -1.89
CA TYR A 256 -16.17 -8.68 -1.85
C TYR A 256 -16.84 -9.43 -0.68
N LEU A 257 -16.80 -8.87 0.53
CA LEU A 257 -17.41 -9.49 1.71
C LEU A 257 -18.91 -9.65 1.53
N ALA A 258 -19.63 -8.62 1.08
CA ALA A 258 -21.06 -8.66 0.85
C ALA A 258 -21.45 -9.74 -0.18
N VAL A 259 -20.75 -9.82 -1.31
CA VAL A 259 -21.05 -10.78 -2.38
C VAL A 259 -20.70 -12.20 -1.95
N VAL A 260 -19.45 -12.43 -1.53
CA VAL A 260 -18.92 -13.78 -1.25
C VAL A 260 -19.55 -14.37 0.01
N LEU A 261 -19.70 -13.59 1.08
CA LEU A 261 -20.34 -14.07 2.30
C LEU A 261 -21.82 -14.38 2.06
N THR A 262 -22.54 -13.56 1.29
CA THR A 262 -23.95 -13.83 0.95
C THR A 262 -24.09 -15.12 0.14
N LEU A 263 -23.24 -15.34 -0.87
CA LEU A 263 -23.22 -16.58 -1.65
C LEU A 263 -22.86 -17.79 -0.79
N PHE A 264 -21.87 -17.64 0.10
CA PHE A 264 -21.43 -18.68 1.02
C PHE A 264 -22.54 -19.06 2.01
N VAL A 265 -23.17 -18.09 2.66
CA VAL A 265 -24.24 -18.32 3.64
C VAL A 265 -25.53 -18.79 2.98
N ARG A 266 -25.90 -18.30 1.79
CA ARG A 266 -27.06 -18.81 1.04
C ARG A 266 -26.95 -20.29 0.74
N GLY A 267 -25.75 -20.76 0.43
CA GLY A 267 -25.51 -22.19 0.26
C GLY A 267 -25.67 -23.00 1.56
N LEU A 268 -25.63 -22.40 2.76
CA LEU A 268 -25.73 -23.12 4.06
C LEU A 268 -27.16 -23.56 4.37
N ARG A 269 -28.16 -23.04 3.65
CA ARG A 269 -29.55 -23.47 3.81
C ARG A 269 -29.69 -24.94 3.40
N PRO A 270 -30.25 -25.82 4.25
CA PRO A 270 -30.56 -27.19 3.86
C PRO A 270 -31.49 -27.17 2.65
N ALA A 271 -31.13 -27.88 1.57
CA ALA A 271 -32.06 -28.10 0.47
C ALA A 271 -33.28 -28.83 1.02
N ALA A 272 -34.49 -28.36 0.69
CA ALA A 272 -35.72 -29.05 1.03
C ALA A 272 -35.66 -30.51 0.54
N PRO A 273 -36.14 -31.48 1.34
CA PRO A 273 -36.05 -32.89 0.97
C PRO A 273 -36.82 -33.13 -0.32
N LYS A 274 -36.09 -33.51 -1.38
CA LYS A 274 -36.69 -33.93 -2.64
C LYS A 274 -37.33 -35.31 -2.43
N PRO A 275 -38.57 -35.58 -2.89
CA PRO A 275 -39.19 -36.88 -2.76
C PRO A 275 -38.33 -37.95 -3.42
N ALA A 276 -38.11 -39.06 -2.71
CA ALA A 276 -37.32 -40.18 -3.22
C ALA A 276 -37.96 -40.78 -4.47
N PRO A 277 -37.22 -40.96 -5.58
CA PRO A 277 -37.67 -41.81 -6.67
C PRO A 277 -37.66 -43.27 -6.22
N ALA A 278 -38.69 -44.01 -6.62
CA ALA A 278 -38.89 -45.42 -6.34
C ALA A 278 -37.69 -46.27 -6.78
N VAL A 279 -37.37 -47.26 -5.95
CA VAL A 279 -36.41 -48.32 -6.24
C VAL A 279 -36.90 -49.08 -7.48
N VAL A 280 -36.15 -48.97 -8.58
CA VAL A 280 -36.23 -49.95 -9.67
C VAL A 280 -35.09 -50.94 -9.47
N GLU A 281 -35.49 -52.13 -9.06
CA GLU A 281 -34.71 -53.34 -9.08
C GLU A 281 -34.30 -53.63 -10.53
N GLN A 282 -33.00 -53.56 -10.83
CA GLN A 282 -32.44 -54.14 -12.05
C GLN A 282 -31.50 -55.27 -11.68
N ALA A 283 -31.88 -56.42 -12.22
CA ALA A 283 -31.36 -57.74 -12.00
C ALA A 283 -29.91 -57.90 -12.45
N ALA A 284 -29.26 -58.87 -11.80
CA ALA A 284 -27.98 -59.42 -12.17
C ALA A 284 -27.89 -59.75 -13.67
N GLY A 285 -26.99 -59.05 -14.35
CA GLY A 285 -26.48 -59.40 -15.67
C GLY A 285 -25.04 -59.89 -15.49
N GLU A 286 -24.88 -61.18 -15.68
CA GLU A 286 -23.64 -61.95 -15.70
C GLU A 286 -22.78 -61.49 -16.89
N GLU A 287 -21.60 -60.93 -16.64
CA GLU A 287 -20.60 -60.71 -17.69
C GLU A 287 -19.21 -61.08 -17.19
N ALA A 288 -18.52 -61.81 -18.06
CA ALA A 288 -17.50 -62.79 -17.75
C ALA A 288 -16.18 -62.20 -17.23
N ALA A 289 -15.57 -62.93 -16.31
CA ALA A 289 -14.20 -62.73 -15.89
C ALA A 289 -13.23 -63.02 -17.04
N GLU A 290 -12.45 -62.02 -17.42
CA GLU A 290 -11.28 -62.18 -18.29
C GLU A 290 -10.02 -62.31 -17.41
N PRO A 291 -9.15 -63.31 -17.61
CA PRO A 291 -8.05 -63.56 -16.69
C PRO A 291 -6.88 -62.59 -16.95
N ALA A 292 -6.35 -62.04 -15.85
CA ALA A 292 -5.17 -61.19 -15.82
C ALA A 292 -3.95 -61.86 -16.49
N PRO A 293 -3.12 -61.11 -17.25
CA PRO A 293 -1.84 -61.64 -17.71
C PRO A 293 -0.85 -61.68 -16.55
N ALA A 294 -0.13 -62.80 -16.46
CA ALA A 294 0.86 -63.11 -15.45
C ALA A 294 2.03 -62.09 -15.44
N ALA A 295 2.41 -61.68 -14.24
CA ALA A 295 3.59 -60.87 -13.98
C ALA A 295 4.88 -61.65 -14.28
N THR A 296 5.77 -61.07 -15.09
CA THR A 296 7.17 -61.48 -15.18
C THR A 296 8.02 -60.70 -14.17
N PRO A 297 9.02 -61.34 -13.51
CA PRO A 297 9.91 -60.65 -12.59
C PRO A 297 11.07 -60.03 -13.37
N ALA A 298 11.05 -58.71 -13.56
CA ALA A 298 12.22 -57.98 -14.05
C ALA A 298 13.02 -57.42 -12.87
N ALA A 299 14.11 -58.12 -12.57
CA ALA A 299 15.12 -57.71 -11.63
C ALA A 299 15.87 -56.45 -12.10
N GLY A 300 16.03 -55.50 -11.18
CA GLY A 300 17.25 -54.71 -11.00
C GLY A 300 17.79 -53.89 -12.18
N ARG A 301 17.31 -52.64 -12.33
CA ARG A 301 18.21 -51.52 -12.64
C ARG A 301 17.59 -50.14 -12.32
N ARG A 302 18.08 -49.55 -11.22
CA ARG A 302 18.46 -48.14 -11.02
C ARG A 302 17.46 -47.03 -11.41
N TRP A 303 16.69 -46.56 -10.41
CA TRP A 303 16.80 -45.25 -9.73
C TRP A 303 17.09 -43.94 -10.52
N LEU A 304 17.02 -43.91 -11.86
CA LEU A 304 17.40 -42.71 -12.63
C LEU A 304 16.22 -41.87 -13.15
N LEU A 305 14.97 -42.33 -13.01
CA LEU A 305 13.78 -41.55 -13.37
C LEU A 305 13.19 -40.64 -12.27
N PRO A 306 13.35 -40.89 -10.95
CA PRO A 306 12.86 -39.95 -9.94
C PRO A 306 13.82 -38.76 -9.70
N ALA A 307 15.08 -38.84 -10.17
CA ALA A 307 16.01 -37.70 -10.10
C ALA A 307 15.61 -36.58 -11.07
N ALA A 308 15.19 -36.93 -12.30
CA ALA A 308 14.80 -35.95 -13.32
C ALA A 308 13.58 -35.09 -12.91
N LEU A 309 12.64 -35.64 -12.15
CA LEU A 309 11.44 -34.91 -11.72
C LEU A 309 11.73 -33.90 -10.59
N VAL A 310 12.79 -34.11 -9.80
CA VAL A 310 13.26 -33.20 -8.75
C VAL A 310 14.27 -32.19 -9.32
N THR A 311 15.10 -32.60 -10.27
CA THR A 311 16.13 -31.72 -10.85
C THR A 311 15.57 -30.72 -11.84
N VAL A 312 14.52 -31.01 -12.62
CA VAL A 312 14.05 -30.06 -13.66
C VAL A 312 13.48 -28.76 -13.08
N PRO A 313 12.63 -28.74 -12.02
CA PRO A 313 12.20 -27.49 -11.40
C PRO A 313 13.34 -26.78 -10.67
N ALA A 314 14.22 -27.54 -9.99
CA ALA A 314 15.37 -26.99 -9.29
C ALA A 314 16.43 -26.41 -10.24
N VAL A 315 16.61 -27.01 -11.42
CA VAL A 315 17.52 -26.54 -12.49
C VAL A 315 16.88 -25.42 -13.28
N ALA A 316 15.55 -25.38 -13.47
CA ALA A 316 14.87 -24.24 -14.06
C ALA A 316 14.91 -23.02 -13.12
N ALA A 317 14.70 -23.22 -11.81
CA ALA A 317 14.90 -22.18 -10.81
C ALA A 317 16.37 -21.76 -10.72
N ALA A 318 17.32 -22.71 -10.71
CA ALA A 318 18.76 -22.41 -10.73
C ALA A 318 19.20 -21.76 -12.05
N ALA A 319 18.56 -22.04 -13.19
CA ALA A 319 18.82 -21.39 -14.47
C ALA A 319 18.25 -19.98 -14.48
N VAL A 320 17.06 -19.74 -13.93
CA VAL A 320 16.54 -18.37 -13.75
C VAL A 320 17.44 -17.56 -12.80
N ILE A 321 17.96 -18.19 -11.74
CA ILE A 321 18.92 -17.58 -10.79
C ILE A 321 20.34 -17.42 -11.39
N ALA A 322 20.74 -18.31 -12.31
CA ALA A 322 22.08 -18.30 -12.92
C ALA A 322 22.16 -17.48 -14.22
N PHE A 323 21.04 -17.27 -14.93
CA PHE A 323 20.92 -16.44 -16.13
C PHE A 323 20.27 -15.08 -15.85
N SER A 324 19.81 -14.81 -14.62
CA SER A 324 19.71 -13.43 -14.15
C SER A 324 21.12 -12.89 -13.96
N ASP A 325 21.56 -11.95 -14.79
CA ASP A 325 22.87 -11.27 -14.73
C ASP A 325 23.01 -10.34 -13.49
N GLY A 326 22.56 -10.81 -12.33
CA GLY A 326 22.63 -10.12 -11.06
C GLY A 326 22.82 -11.11 -9.93
N LYS A 327 23.99 -11.73 -9.84
CA LYS A 327 24.47 -12.14 -8.50
C LYS A 327 24.55 -10.87 -7.67
N PRO A 328 23.86 -10.75 -6.51
CA PRO A 328 24.30 -9.78 -5.53
C PRO A 328 25.73 -10.18 -5.20
N ALA A 329 26.71 -9.36 -5.56
CA ALA A 329 28.03 -9.43 -4.95
C ALA A 329 27.76 -9.53 -3.44
N GLY A 330 28.37 -10.50 -2.75
CA GLY A 330 28.09 -10.75 -1.32
C GLY A 330 28.09 -9.41 -0.59
N ALA A 331 26.89 -8.92 -0.26
CA ALA A 331 26.72 -7.52 0.06
C ALA A 331 27.46 -7.28 1.37
N ALA A 332 28.47 -6.41 1.31
CA ALA A 332 29.31 -6.11 2.46
C ALA A 332 28.40 -5.73 3.63
N THR A 333 28.51 -6.46 4.74
CA THR A 333 27.76 -6.12 5.95
C THR A 333 28.48 -4.97 6.62
N VAL A 334 27.81 -3.83 6.67
CA VAL A 334 28.29 -2.61 7.30
C VAL A 334 27.61 -2.48 8.66
N THR A 335 28.43 -2.31 9.68
CA THR A 335 27.95 -2.15 11.06
C THR A 335 27.44 -0.74 11.27
N VAL A 336 26.28 -0.64 11.90
CA VAL A 336 25.65 0.61 12.35
C VAL A 336 25.68 0.59 13.87
N SER A 337 26.25 1.62 14.48
CA SER A 337 26.43 1.72 15.92
C SER A 337 26.55 3.19 16.34
N ASP A 338 26.16 3.50 17.56
CA ASP A 338 26.33 4.80 18.22
C ASP A 338 27.78 5.02 18.71
N ALA A 339 28.61 3.98 18.72
CA ALA A 339 30.03 4.10 19.00
C ALA A 339 30.83 4.51 17.75
N GLN A 340 31.63 5.58 17.87
CA GLN A 340 32.39 6.14 16.75
C GLN A 340 33.33 5.17 16.04
N ALA A 341 33.96 4.28 16.80
CA ALA A 341 34.85 3.26 16.24
C ALA A 341 34.10 2.13 15.51
N GLU A 342 32.77 2.07 15.61
CA GLU A 342 31.95 0.93 15.19
C GLU A 342 31.04 1.22 14.01
N CYS A 343 30.52 2.44 13.87
CA CYS A 343 29.78 2.86 12.68
C CYS A 343 30.67 2.73 11.43
N GLY A 344 30.16 2.05 10.40
CA GLY A 344 30.89 1.81 9.15
C GLY A 344 31.89 0.64 9.21
N LYS A 345 32.02 -0.11 10.33
CA LYS A 345 32.86 -1.33 10.35
C LYS A 345 32.39 -2.30 9.28
N GLY A 346 33.34 -2.80 8.48
CA GLY A 346 33.06 -3.66 7.32
C GLY A 346 32.93 -2.89 6.00
N PHE A 347 32.97 -1.56 6.03
CA PHE A 347 33.01 -0.75 4.83
C PHE A 347 34.40 -0.78 4.18
N THR A 348 34.44 -1.21 2.94
CA THR A 348 35.62 -1.20 2.08
C THR A 348 35.34 -0.36 0.84
N VAL A 349 36.38 0.09 0.14
CA VAL A 349 36.25 0.88 -1.10
C VAL A 349 35.28 0.17 -2.08
N PRO A 350 34.09 0.73 -2.35
CA PRO A 350 33.12 0.12 -3.24
C PRO A 350 33.51 0.28 -4.71
N GLN A 351 32.98 -0.59 -5.57
CA GLN A 351 33.10 -0.43 -7.02
C GLN A 351 32.11 0.63 -7.53
N PRO A 352 32.48 1.41 -8.56
CA PRO A 352 31.53 2.31 -9.23
C PRO A 352 30.29 1.59 -9.78
N GLY A 353 29.16 2.31 -9.83
CA GLY A 353 27.88 1.79 -10.27
C GLY A 353 26.93 1.46 -9.12
N ARG A 354 25.82 0.79 -9.43
CA ARG A 354 24.80 0.45 -8.42
C ARG A 354 25.34 -0.64 -7.48
N GLN A 355 25.39 -0.34 -6.18
CA GLN A 355 25.89 -1.24 -5.13
C GLN A 355 24.81 -1.40 -4.05
N THR A 356 24.80 -2.56 -3.40
CA THR A 356 23.93 -2.84 -2.25
C THR A 356 24.78 -3.20 -1.05
N PHE A 357 24.50 -2.55 0.08
CA PHE A 357 25.18 -2.73 1.36
C PHE A 357 24.19 -3.29 2.37
N GLN A 358 24.60 -4.28 3.18
CA GLN A 358 23.75 -4.80 4.25
C GLN A 358 24.03 -4.03 5.53
N MET A 359 23.11 -3.20 5.97
CA MET A 359 23.30 -2.33 7.13
C MET A 359 22.77 -3.05 8.37
N HIS A 360 23.65 -3.45 9.29
CA HIS A 360 23.28 -4.16 10.51
C HIS A 360 23.48 -3.28 11.74
N ASN A 361 22.42 -3.03 12.51
CA ASN A 361 22.50 -2.23 13.72
C ASN A 361 22.91 -3.08 14.93
N THR A 362 24.14 -2.89 15.40
CA THR A 362 24.68 -3.52 16.62
C THR A 362 24.54 -2.63 17.85
N GLY A 363 24.12 -1.38 17.67
CA GLY A 363 23.88 -0.43 18.75
C GLY A 363 22.62 -0.74 19.55
N SER A 364 22.43 -0.01 20.64
CA SER A 364 21.27 -0.16 21.53
C SER A 364 20.07 0.72 21.16
N LYS A 365 20.25 1.62 20.18
CA LYS A 365 19.27 2.62 19.74
C LYS A 365 18.91 2.43 18.27
N THR A 366 17.69 2.84 17.90
CA THR A 366 17.32 3.02 16.50
C THR A 366 18.24 4.07 15.87
N SER A 367 18.67 3.86 14.63
CA SER A 367 19.57 4.78 13.93
C SER A 367 19.08 5.07 12.52
N GLU A 368 19.17 6.32 12.12
CA GLU A 368 19.20 6.68 10.69
C GLU A 368 20.61 6.45 10.16
N VAL A 369 20.71 6.07 8.89
CA VAL A 369 21.97 5.64 8.29
C VAL A 369 22.09 6.23 6.90
N TYR A 370 23.17 6.96 6.65
CA TYR A 370 23.39 7.67 5.40
C TYR A 370 24.74 7.28 4.78
N LEU A 371 24.76 7.05 3.48
CA LEU A 371 26.00 7.07 2.70
C LEU A 371 26.24 8.51 2.25
N VAL A 372 27.28 9.15 2.76
CA VAL A 372 27.53 10.59 2.56
C VAL A 372 28.89 10.86 1.93
N ASN A 373 29.01 12.01 1.28
CA ASN A 373 30.31 12.66 1.09
C ASN A 373 30.65 13.38 2.41
N PRO A 374 31.76 13.04 3.09
CA PRO A 374 32.07 13.60 4.40
C PRO A 374 32.42 15.09 4.37
N ALA A 375 32.81 15.65 3.21
CA ALA A 375 33.16 17.07 3.07
C ALA A 375 31.94 17.95 2.78
N THR A 376 30.94 17.43 2.07
CA THR A 376 29.75 18.21 1.65
C THR A 376 28.45 17.75 2.30
N SER A 377 28.47 16.66 3.07
CA SER A 377 27.29 15.96 3.60
C SER A 377 26.32 15.44 2.53
N ALA A 378 26.66 15.51 1.24
CA ALA A 378 25.78 15.04 0.17
C ALA A 378 25.48 13.53 0.31
N VAL A 379 24.20 13.16 0.25
CA VAL A 379 23.66 11.83 0.50
C VAL A 379 23.50 11.06 -0.81
N TYR A 380 24.01 9.83 -0.84
CA TYR A 380 23.93 8.90 -1.98
C TYR A 380 22.90 7.78 -1.76
N GLY A 381 22.43 7.63 -0.53
CA GLY A 381 21.40 6.67 -0.13
C GLY A 381 21.24 6.64 1.39
N GLU A 382 20.05 6.28 1.86
CA GLU A 382 19.72 6.31 3.28
C GLU A 382 18.82 5.14 3.71
N ILE A 383 18.85 4.85 5.01
CA ILE A 383 17.88 4.02 5.71
C ILE A 383 17.39 4.80 6.92
N GLU A 384 16.09 5.01 6.99
CA GLU A 384 15.43 5.58 8.15
C GLU A 384 15.01 4.51 9.15
N GLY A 385 15.17 4.80 10.44
CA GLY A 385 14.61 3.98 11.51
C GLY A 385 15.19 2.56 11.60
N LEU A 386 16.48 2.34 11.35
CA LEU A 386 17.09 1.01 11.50
C LEU A 386 17.12 0.60 12.98
N ALA A 387 16.23 -0.30 13.38
CA ALA A 387 16.06 -0.74 14.77
C ALA A 387 17.25 -1.59 15.28
N PRO A 388 17.53 -1.61 16.60
CA PRO A 388 18.57 -2.46 17.19
C PRO A 388 18.44 -3.94 16.81
N GLY A 389 19.56 -4.56 16.43
CA GLY A 389 19.63 -5.98 16.07
C GLY A 389 19.04 -6.33 14.71
N THR A 390 18.59 -5.35 13.93
CA THR A 390 18.03 -5.58 12.58
C THR A 390 19.05 -5.36 11.48
N THR A 391 18.80 -5.93 10.31
CA THR A 391 19.60 -5.74 9.10
C THR A 391 18.71 -5.32 7.96
N ARG A 392 19.04 -4.24 7.25
CA ARG A 392 18.32 -3.81 6.06
C ARG A 392 19.29 -3.51 4.91
N PRO A 393 18.94 -3.86 3.66
CA PRO A 393 19.76 -3.52 2.50
C PRO A 393 19.61 -2.03 2.15
N LEU A 394 20.72 -1.35 1.91
CA LEU A 394 20.77 0.00 1.33
C LEU A 394 21.36 -0.10 -0.07
N THR A 395 20.65 0.38 -1.08
CA THR A 395 21.14 0.42 -2.46
C THR A 395 21.47 1.84 -2.87
N ALA A 396 22.71 2.08 -3.31
CA ALA A 396 23.19 3.39 -3.73
C ALA A 396 23.96 3.28 -5.05
N THR A 397 23.93 4.34 -5.86
CA THR A 397 24.77 4.42 -7.07
C THR A 397 26.07 5.13 -6.71
N ILE A 398 27.19 4.41 -6.86
CA ILE A 398 28.51 4.87 -6.44
C ILE A 398 29.22 5.53 -7.62
N GLY A 399 29.58 6.80 -7.45
CA GLY A 399 30.40 7.57 -8.39
C GLY A 399 31.88 7.58 -8.01
N SER A 400 32.64 8.49 -8.61
CA SER A 400 33.97 8.86 -8.09
C SER A 400 33.84 9.88 -6.96
N GLY A 401 34.75 9.80 -5.98
CA GLY A 401 34.81 10.73 -4.84
C GLY A 401 34.97 10.05 -3.49
N ASP A 402 34.94 10.87 -2.44
CA ASP A 402 35.05 10.43 -1.05
C ASP A 402 33.68 10.06 -0.49
N LEU A 403 33.62 8.92 0.21
CA LEU A 403 32.40 8.37 0.81
C LEU A 403 32.64 7.94 2.25
N ALA A 404 31.66 8.15 3.11
CA ALA A 404 31.64 7.69 4.49
C ALA A 404 30.21 7.29 4.90
N TRP A 405 30.10 6.42 5.90
CA TRP A 405 28.82 6.13 6.54
C TRP A 405 28.59 7.10 7.68
N ARG A 406 27.39 7.67 7.76
CA ARG A 406 26.94 8.49 8.89
C ARG A 406 25.77 7.78 9.58
N CYS A 407 25.99 7.37 10.82
CA CYS A 407 24.98 6.76 11.68
C CYS A 407 24.45 7.82 12.65
N VAL A 408 23.14 8.06 12.67
CA VAL A 408 22.48 9.04 13.56
C VAL A 408 21.53 8.30 14.52
N PRO A 409 21.99 7.95 15.73
CA PRO A 409 21.16 7.26 16.71
C PRO A 409 20.10 8.19 17.30
N THR A 410 18.92 7.65 17.62
CA THR A 410 17.82 8.44 18.22
C THR A 410 18.27 9.10 19.52
N GLY A 411 18.19 10.44 19.57
CA GLY A 411 18.60 11.23 20.74
C GLY A 411 20.10 11.12 21.07
N GLY A 412 20.96 10.89 20.08
CA GLY A 412 22.41 10.93 20.21
C GLY A 412 23.06 11.69 19.06
N ASP A 413 24.36 11.97 19.18
CA ASP A 413 25.11 12.72 18.19
C ASP A 413 25.40 11.88 16.93
N PRO A 414 25.44 12.50 15.74
CA PRO A 414 25.79 11.81 14.51
C PRO A 414 27.24 11.32 14.55
N VAL A 415 27.44 10.08 14.12
CA VAL A 415 28.74 9.42 14.04
C VAL A 415 29.09 9.18 12.58
N THR A 416 30.25 9.65 12.12
CA THR A 416 30.73 9.42 10.75
C THR A 416 31.94 8.49 10.75
N SER A 417 31.92 7.47 9.88
CA SER A 417 33.01 6.51 9.70
C SER A 417 34.24 7.15 9.06
N ALA A 418 35.34 6.39 8.99
CA ALA A 418 36.46 6.77 8.13
C ALA A 418 36.01 6.90 6.66
N SER A 419 36.57 7.89 5.96
CA SER A 419 36.32 8.12 4.54
C SER A 419 37.04 7.10 3.67
N VAL A 420 36.41 6.67 2.58
CA VAL A 420 37.01 5.87 1.51
C VAL A 420 36.96 6.64 0.20
N HIS A 421 38.03 6.57 -0.58
CA HIS A 421 38.12 7.25 -1.87
C HIS A 421 37.85 6.28 -3.02
N VAL A 422 36.83 6.57 -3.84
CA VAL A 422 36.44 5.76 -4.99
C VAL A 422 36.92 6.41 -6.29
N THR A 423 37.63 5.65 -7.11
CA THR A 423 38.16 6.10 -8.41
C THR A 423 37.49 5.38 -9.59
N GLY A 424 37.47 6.01 -10.77
CA GLY A 424 37.03 5.36 -12.03
C GLY A 424 35.52 5.37 -12.29
N GLY A 425 34.72 5.93 -11.39
CA GLY A 425 33.28 6.14 -11.59
C GLY A 425 32.93 7.48 -12.23
N THR A 426 31.80 7.56 -12.92
CA THR A 426 31.21 8.84 -13.35
C THR A 426 30.69 9.61 -12.13
N ALA A 427 30.58 10.94 -12.23
CA ALA A 427 29.87 11.70 -11.21
C ALA A 427 28.42 11.21 -11.11
N VAL A 428 27.94 11.00 -9.88
CA VAL A 428 26.57 10.59 -9.59
C VAL A 428 25.88 11.76 -8.88
N LYS A 429 24.61 12.00 -9.22
CA LYS A 429 23.80 13.02 -8.56
C LYS A 429 23.51 12.58 -7.12
N ALA A 430 24.13 13.24 -6.15
CA ALA A 430 23.83 13.09 -4.74
C ALA A 430 22.79 14.15 -4.32
N VAL A 431 22.02 13.85 -3.28
CA VAL A 431 21.08 14.81 -2.68
C VAL A 431 21.84 15.63 -1.63
N LEU A 432 21.83 16.95 -1.75
CA LEU A 432 22.38 17.80 -0.70
C LEU A 432 21.33 17.89 0.43
N PRO A 433 21.61 17.44 1.65
CA PRO A 433 20.63 17.46 2.71
C PRO A 433 20.23 18.89 3.08
N VAL A 434 19.03 19.07 3.61
CA VAL A 434 18.57 20.34 4.20
C VAL A 434 18.67 20.23 5.70
N ALA A 435 19.28 21.22 6.35
CA ALA A 435 19.20 21.37 7.80
C ALA A 435 17.90 22.12 8.17
N GLU A 436 17.37 21.87 9.36
CA GLU A 436 16.21 22.61 9.88
C GLU A 436 16.47 24.14 9.87
N ASP A 437 17.69 24.55 10.23
CA ASP A 437 18.10 25.95 10.22
C ASP A 437 18.07 26.60 8.82
N ASP A 438 18.26 25.82 7.75
CA ASP A 438 18.21 26.33 6.36
C ASP A 438 16.79 26.80 5.99
N LEU A 439 15.76 26.16 6.56
CA LEU A 439 14.36 26.49 6.31
C LEU A 439 13.85 27.62 7.21
N LYS A 440 14.60 28.01 8.24
CA LYS A 440 14.20 29.08 9.17
C LYS A 440 13.98 30.42 8.46
N ALA A 441 14.90 30.83 7.60
CA ALA A 441 14.79 32.10 6.87
C ALA A 441 13.62 32.10 5.85
N PRO A 442 13.43 31.05 5.03
CA PRO A 442 12.22 30.90 4.22
C PRO A 442 10.93 30.93 5.04
N LEU A 443 10.89 30.23 6.19
CA LEU A 443 9.73 30.20 7.08
C LEU A 443 9.41 31.59 7.63
N ASP A 444 10.42 32.35 8.09
CA ASP A 444 10.22 33.70 8.61
C ASP A 444 9.71 34.66 7.51
N GLN A 445 10.21 34.53 6.27
CA GLN A 445 9.71 35.31 5.12
C GLN A 445 8.25 34.97 4.80
N TYR A 446 7.91 33.69 4.76
CA TYR A 446 6.53 33.24 4.50
C TYR A 446 5.58 33.67 5.63
N LYS A 447 5.98 33.56 6.89
CA LYS A 447 5.22 34.11 8.04
C LYS A 447 5.00 35.61 7.90
N GLY A 448 5.99 36.35 7.41
CA GLY A 448 5.87 37.78 7.12
C GLY A 448 4.80 38.07 6.06
N TYR A 449 4.83 37.33 4.95
CA TYR A 449 3.82 37.41 3.88
C TYR A 449 2.41 37.13 4.41
N VAL A 450 2.23 36.02 5.15
CA VAL A 450 0.93 35.62 5.69
C VAL A 450 0.41 36.63 6.71
N ASN A 451 1.26 37.11 7.63
CA ASN A 451 0.87 38.14 8.61
C ASN A 451 0.37 39.42 7.94
N GLY A 452 1.08 39.91 6.92
CA GLY A 452 0.66 41.08 6.15
C GLY A 452 -0.69 40.85 5.48
N GLY A 453 -0.90 39.66 4.93
CA GLY A 453 -2.15 39.30 4.27
C GLY A 453 -3.34 39.05 5.21
N LEU A 454 -3.10 38.56 6.41
CA LEU A 454 -4.15 38.42 7.44
C LEU A 454 -4.69 39.78 7.90
N ALA A 455 -3.83 40.80 8.00
CA ALA A 455 -4.26 42.17 8.33
C ALA A 455 -5.16 42.77 7.24
N GLU A 456 -4.82 42.53 5.97
CA GLU A 456 -5.65 42.93 4.83
C GLU A 456 -6.96 42.15 4.80
N LEU A 457 -6.92 40.83 5.01
CA LEU A 457 -8.09 39.96 5.08
C LEU A 457 -9.09 40.42 6.16
N LEU A 458 -8.60 40.81 7.34
CA LEU A 458 -9.45 41.35 8.40
C LEU A 458 -10.19 42.62 7.93
N THR A 459 -9.49 43.52 7.24
CA THR A 459 -10.09 44.73 6.69
C THR A 459 -11.17 44.40 5.65
N LEU A 460 -10.89 43.44 4.76
CA LEU A 460 -11.83 43.00 3.73
C LEU A 460 -13.08 42.31 4.32
N THR A 461 -12.90 41.47 5.33
CA THR A 461 -14.03 40.80 6.01
C THR A 461 -14.87 41.75 6.86
N GLN A 462 -14.27 42.78 7.45
CA GLN A 462 -15.01 43.86 8.12
C GLN A 462 -15.82 44.71 7.13
N LYS A 463 -15.29 44.93 5.92
CA LYS A 463 -16.02 45.61 4.84
C LYS A 463 -17.24 44.79 4.40
N LEU A 464 -17.05 43.49 4.13
CA LEU A 464 -18.13 42.55 3.87
C LEU A 464 -19.19 42.56 4.98
N GLN A 465 -18.75 42.51 6.24
CA GLN A 465 -19.64 42.58 7.40
C GLN A 465 -20.47 43.88 7.36
N ALA A 466 -19.84 45.03 7.16
CA ALA A 466 -20.53 46.32 7.10
C ALA A 466 -21.59 46.38 5.98
N ASP A 467 -21.29 45.83 4.81
CA ASP A 467 -22.23 45.78 3.69
C ASP A 467 -23.44 44.87 3.98
N VAL A 468 -23.21 43.72 4.63
CA VAL A 468 -24.30 42.84 5.11
C VAL A 468 -25.17 43.56 6.15
N HIS A 469 -24.57 44.24 7.14
CA HIS A 469 -25.32 45.03 8.12
C HIS A 469 -26.11 46.19 7.49
N GLY A 470 -25.54 46.83 6.47
CA GLY A 470 -26.16 47.93 5.72
C GLY A 470 -27.27 47.48 4.76
N GLY A 471 -27.41 46.17 4.52
CA GLY A 471 -28.38 45.61 3.59
C GLY A 471 -27.96 45.68 2.12
N ASP A 472 -26.70 46.04 1.82
CA ASP A 472 -26.18 46.08 0.45
C ASP A 472 -25.63 44.71 0.04
N LEU A 473 -26.53 43.78 -0.26
CA LEU A 473 -26.16 42.42 -0.67
C LEU A 473 -25.44 42.36 -2.03
N THR A 474 -25.47 43.43 -2.82
CA THR A 474 -24.77 43.48 -4.11
C THR A 474 -23.30 43.82 -3.87
N ALA A 475 -23.02 44.83 -3.05
CA ALA A 475 -21.65 45.15 -2.62
C ALA A 475 -21.05 43.98 -1.82
N ALA A 476 -21.83 43.36 -0.93
CA ALA A 476 -21.41 42.19 -0.15
C ALA A 476 -20.93 41.02 -1.03
N LYS A 477 -21.52 40.77 -2.20
CA LYS A 477 -21.05 39.72 -3.12
C LYS A 477 -19.65 40.00 -3.68
N ALA A 478 -19.37 41.25 -4.05
CA ALA A 478 -18.08 41.65 -4.57
C ALA A 478 -17.00 41.63 -3.46
N ASP A 479 -17.37 42.11 -2.27
CA ASP A 479 -16.48 42.13 -1.11
C ASP A 479 -16.20 40.73 -0.57
N TRP A 480 -17.21 39.83 -0.59
CA TRP A 480 -17.03 38.42 -0.26
C TRP A 480 -15.97 37.78 -1.15
N LEU A 481 -16.07 37.98 -2.47
CA LEU A 481 -15.10 37.41 -3.41
C LEU A 481 -13.70 37.96 -3.12
N THR A 482 -13.57 39.28 -2.97
CA THR A 482 -12.27 39.91 -2.70
C THR A 482 -11.64 39.39 -1.40
N ALA A 483 -12.43 39.25 -0.34
CA ALA A 483 -11.98 38.69 0.94
C ALA A 483 -11.59 37.20 0.82
N HIS A 484 -12.41 36.39 0.14
CA HIS A 484 -12.17 34.95 -0.04
C HIS A 484 -10.93 34.66 -0.89
N LEU A 485 -10.71 35.44 -1.95
CA LEU A 485 -9.49 35.35 -2.76
C LEU A 485 -8.27 35.76 -1.96
N ARG A 486 -8.38 36.79 -1.09
CA ARG A 486 -7.27 37.15 -0.22
C ARG A 486 -6.93 36.00 0.73
N TYR A 487 -7.92 35.39 1.37
CA TYR A 487 -7.73 34.21 2.22
C TYR A 487 -7.03 33.07 1.47
N SER A 488 -7.55 32.71 0.30
CA SER A 488 -7.04 31.62 -0.54
C SER A 488 -5.59 31.86 -1.00
N SER A 489 -5.25 33.12 -1.33
CA SER A 489 -3.88 33.50 -1.72
C SER A 489 -2.83 33.30 -0.63
N LEU A 490 -3.23 33.22 0.65
CA LEU A 490 -2.29 32.98 1.74
C LEU A 490 -1.80 31.52 1.77
N GLY A 491 -2.32 30.65 0.92
CA GLY A 491 -1.96 29.23 0.93
C GLY A 491 -2.56 28.50 2.12
N ALA A 492 -3.85 28.75 2.38
CA ALA A 492 -4.64 28.04 3.39
C ALA A 492 -4.82 26.57 2.98
N ALA A 493 -3.80 25.74 3.21
CA ALA A 493 -3.81 24.31 2.98
C ALA A 493 -3.36 23.58 4.26
N TYR A 494 -3.78 22.33 4.44
CA TYR A 494 -3.33 21.38 5.47
C TYR A 494 -2.71 22.02 6.73
N GLY A 495 -3.56 22.50 7.64
CA GLY A 495 -3.11 22.96 8.95
C GLY A 495 -2.43 24.34 9.01
N THR A 496 -2.29 25.11 7.91
CA THR A 496 -1.67 26.46 7.94
C THR A 496 -2.30 27.34 9.03
N PHE A 497 -3.61 27.21 9.25
CA PHE A 497 -4.36 27.99 10.25
C PHE A 497 -4.95 27.13 11.38
N ALA A 498 -4.47 25.90 11.53
CA ALA A 498 -4.98 24.93 12.51
C ALA A 498 -6.53 24.81 12.46
N ASP A 499 -7.18 24.69 13.62
CA ASP A 499 -8.64 24.57 13.73
C ASP A 499 -9.44 25.78 13.22
N LEU A 500 -8.78 26.93 12.96
CA LEU A 500 -9.47 28.13 12.47
C LEU A 500 -9.80 28.04 10.98
N ASP A 501 -9.03 27.27 10.20
CA ASP A 501 -9.34 27.06 8.78
C ASP A 501 -10.75 26.46 8.61
N LYS A 502 -11.08 25.44 9.40
CA LYS A 502 -12.42 24.83 9.39
C LYS A 502 -13.53 25.81 9.76
N LYS A 503 -13.27 26.81 10.59
CA LYS A 503 -14.28 27.82 10.96
C LYS A 503 -14.45 28.89 9.89
N ILE A 504 -13.34 29.33 9.29
CA ILE A 504 -13.26 30.44 8.33
C ILE A 504 -13.62 29.99 6.93
N ASN A 505 -13.25 28.78 6.51
CA ASN A 505 -13.42 28.27 5.15
C ASN A 505 -13.93 26.82 5.13
N GLY A 506 -14.61 26.39 6.20
CA GLY A 506 -15.24 25.08 6.29
C GLY A 506 -16.40 24.93 5.30
N ARG A 507 -16.55 23.71 4.79
CA ARG A 507 -17.58 23.36 3.82
C ARG A 507 -18.74 22.63 4.48
N ALA A 508 -19.89 22.63 3.83
CA ALA A 508 -21.06 21.90 4.29
C ALA A 508 -20.95 20.38 4.09
N ASP A 509 -20.08 19.92 3.18
CA ASP A 509 -19.90 18.50 2.88
C ASP A 509 -19.25 17.75 4.06
N GLY A 510 -19.89 16.63 4.45
CA GLY A 510 -19.46 15.85 5.62
C GLY A 510 -20.06 16.29 6.95
N LEU A 511 -20.79 17.41 7.01
CA LEU A 511 -21.59 17.77 8.19
C LEU A 511 -22.91 16.99 8.23
N PRO A 512 -23.36 16.49 9.40
CA PRO A 512 -24.58 15.67 9.53
C PRO A 512 -25.83 16.31 8.94
N ALA A 513 -25.97 17.64 9.04
CA ALA A 513 -27.09 18.40 8.49
C ALA A 513 -26.74 19.24 7.25
N GLY A 514 -25.55 19.05 6.66
CA GLY A 514 -25.11 19.79 5.47
C GLY A 514 -25.19 21.31 5.66
N VAL A 515 -25.80 22.01 4.71
CA VAL A 515 -25.95 23.48 4.76
C VAL A 515 -26.84 23.99 5.90
N ALA A 516 -27.61 23.10 6.54
CA ALA A 516 -28.44 23.43 7.70
C ALA A 516 -27.74 23.15 9.04
N ASP A 517 -26.50 22.65 9.00
CA ASP A 517 -25.73 22.35 10.19
C ASP A 517 -25.28 23.62 10.93
N GLN A 518 -25.30 23.58 12.25
CA GLN A 518 -24.85 24.71 13.10
C GLN A 518 -23.34 24.97 12.98
N ASP A 519 -22.60 23.94 12.56
CA ASP A 519 -21.16 24.01 12.36
C ASP A 519 -20.79 24.47 10.94
N PHE A 520 -21.77 24.69 10.05
CA PHE A 520 -21.52 25.28 8.73
C PHE A 520 -21.35 26.79 8.83
N THR A 521 -20.09 27.25 8.87
CA THR A 521 -19.71 28.65 9.12
C THR A 521 -18.70 29.17 8.10
N GLY A 522 -18.26 30.42 8.25
CA GLY A 522 -17.19 30.98 7.43
C GLY A 522 -17.63 31.47 6.06
N PHE A 523 -16.67 31.57 5.13
CA PHE A 523 -16.85 32.08 3.77
C PHE A 523 -17.94 31.33 3.02
N HIS A 524 -17.91 30.00 2.99
CA HIS A 524 -18.90 29.18 2.29
C HIS A 524 -20.32 29.32 2.88
N ARG A 525 -20.46 29.51 4.20
CA ARG A 525 -21.78 29.81 4.79
C ARG A 525 -22.32 31.17 4.36
N VAL A 526 -21.47 32.18 4.28
CA VAL A 526 -21.84 33.52 3.81
C VAL A 526 -22.17 33.49 2.32
N GLU A 527 -21.36 32.79 1.53
CA GLU A 527 -21.59 32.53 0.11
C GLU A 527 -22.97 31.91 -0.12
N TYR A 528 -23.26 30.78 0.55
CA TYR A 528 -24.52 30.10 0.43
C TYR A 528 -25.70 31.07 0.60
N GLY A 529 -25.70 31.88 1.66
CA GLY A 529 -26.79 32.82 1.89
C GLY A 529 -26.88 33.96 0.86
N LEU A 530 -25.74 34.52 0.42
CA LEU A 530 -25.69 35.59 -0.58
C LEU A 530 -26.24 35.14 -1.94
N TRP A 531 -26.00 33.89 -2.33
CA TRP A 531 -26.43 33.34 -3.62
C TRP A 531 -27.75 32.54 -3.58
N HIS A 532 -28.27 32.23 -2.38
CA HIS A 532 -29.55 31.52 -2.21
C HIS A 532 -30.70 32.38 -1.63
N GLY A 533 -30.57 33.70 -1.68
CA GLY A 533 -31.69 34.63 -1.42
C GLY A 533 -32.01 34.85 0.05
N GLN A 534 -31.07 34.61 0.96
CA GLN A 534 -31.23 35.00 2.37
C GLN A 534 -31.24 36.53 2.50
N SER A 535 -32.01 37.03 3.47
CA SER A 535 -32.02 38.46 3.75
C SER A 535 -30.73 38.89 4.43
N ALA A 536 -30.43 40.19 4.39
CA ALA A 536 -29.31 40.76 5.13
C ALA A 536 -29.36 40.42 6.63
N ALA A 537 -30.55 40.49 7.23
CA ALA A 537 -30.76 40.14 8.64
C ALA A 537 -30.47 38.66 8.94
N ASP A 538 -30.78 37.75 8.01
CA ASP A 538 -30.48 36.31 8.16
C ASP A 538 -28.98 36.02 8.01
N LEU A 539 -28.27 36.84 7.23
CA LEU A 539 -26.84 36.72 6.97
C LEU A 539 -25.96 37.39 8.03
N THR A 540 -26.46 38.41 8.74
CA THR A 540 -25.71 39.17 9.75
C THR A 540 -24.94 38.26 10.73
N PRO A 541 -25.55 37.22 11.34
CA PRO A 541 -24.81 36.37 12.29
C PRO A 541 -23.64 35.60 11.65
N ALA A 542 -23.77 35.21 10.38
CA ALA A 542 -22.71 34.50 9.66
C ALA A 542 -21.55 35.43 9.30
N ALA A 543 -21.85 36.66 8.84
CA ALA A 543 -20.84 37.67 8.55
C ALA A 543 -20.10 38.14 9.81
N ASP A 544 -20.82 38.31 10.93
CA ASP A 544 -20.24 38.64 12.23
C ASP A 544 -19.27 37.57 12.71
N ARG A 545 -19.69 36.30 12.61
CA ARG A 545 -18.85 35.16 13.00
C ARG A 545 -17.61 35.04 12.12
N LEU A 546 -17.73 35.21 10.80
CA LEU A 546 -16.59 35.19 9.88
C LEU A 546 -15.57 36.27 10.23
N SER A 547 -16.00 37.51 10.45
CA SER A 547 -15.07 38.60 10.83
C SER A 547 -14.41 38.33 12.18
N ALA A 548 -15.15 37.80 13.16
CA ALA A 548 -14.61 37.43 14.46
C ALA A 548 -13.59 36.27 14.38
N ASP A 549 -13.88 35.23 13.59
CA ASP A 549 -12.96 34.10 13.40
C ASP A 549 -11.68 34.54 12.67
N VAL A 550 -11.77 35.46 11.70
CA VAL A 550 -10.59 36.06 11.05
C VAL A 550 -9.79 36.95 12.01
N ALA A 551 -10.45 37.72 12.88
CA ALA A 551 -9.76 38.49 13.92
C ALA A 551 -9.03 37.58 14.92
N ASP A 552 -9.63 36.44 15.28
CA ASP A 552 -9.01 35.41 16.12
C ASP A 552 -7.79 34.79 15.43
N LEU A 553 -7.87 34.56 14.10
CA LEU A 553 -6.72 34.11 13.30
C LEU A 553 -5.58 35.12 13.30
N VAL A 554 -5.86 36.41 13.05
CA VAL A 554 -4.85 37.49 13.10
C VAL A 554 -4.16 37.51 14.47
N GLN A 555 -4.91 37.31 15.56
CA GLN A 555 -4.37 37.33 16.91
C GLN A 555 -3.52 36.09 17.21
N LYS A 556 -3.92 34.91 16.75
CA LYS A 556 -3.29 33.63 17.11
C LYS A 556 -2.12 33.23 16.21
N PHE A 557 -2.17 33.60 14.93
CA PHE A 557 -1.19 33.19 13.93
C PHE A 557 0.27 33.48 14.33
N PRO A 558 0.63 34.65 14.92
CA PRO A 558 2.01 34.91 15.33
C PRO A 558 2.57 33.95 16.40
N GLY A 559 1.68 33.33 17.19
CA GLY A 559 2.04 32.37 18.23
C GLY A 559 1.87 30.91 17.82
N GLN A 560 1.47 30.63 16.58
CA GLN A 560 1.37 29.27 16.07
C GLN A 560 2.76 28.69 15.82
N ASP A 561 2.94 27.44 16.23
CA ASP A 561 4.13 26.67 15.92
C ASP A 561 4.00 26.13 14.49
N PHE A 562 5.03 26.33 13.68
CA PHE A 562 5.03 25.90 12.28
C PHE A 562 6.24 25.00 12.10
N ASP A 563 5.97 23.76 11.70
CA ASP A 563 7.03 22.89 11.24
C ASP A 563 7.62 23.46 9.95
N ALA A 564 8.93 23.71 9.95
CA ALA A 564 9.63 24.22 8.78
C ALA A 564 9.56 23.21 7.61
N ALA A 565 9.43 21.91 7.90
CA ALA A 565 9.28 20.84 6.91
C ALA A 565 7.97 20.94 6.12
N ASP A 566 6.96 21.66 6.62
CA ASP A 566 5.71 21.86 5.90
C ASP A 566 5.85 22.79 4.70
N LEU A 567 6.82 23.72 4.68
CA LEU A 567 6.94 24.71 3.61
C LEU A 567 7.12 24.05 2.22
N PRO A 568 8.07 23.12 2.05
CA PRO A 568 8.21 22.36 0.81
C PRO A 568 6.94 21.58 0.45
N LEU A 569 6.28 20.92 1.41
CA LEU A 569 5.04 20.16 1.20
C LEU A 569 3.92 21.06 0.65
N ARG A 570 3.72 22.23 1.26
CA ARG A 570 2.69 23.20 0.88
C ARG A 570 2.81 23.68 -0.57
N SER A 571 4.03 23.70 -1.12
CA SER A 571 4.26 24.08 -2.53
C SER A 571 3.55 23.14 -3.52
N HIS A 572 3.31 21.90 -3.12
CA HIS A 572 2.54 20.91 -3.90
C HIS A 572 1.06 20.88 -3.46
N GLU A 573 0.82 20.81 -2.15
CA GLU A 573 -0.52 20.58 -1.58
C GLU A 573 -1.56 21.65 -1.93
N ILE A 574 -1.16 22.92 -2.03
CA ILE A 574 -2.09 24.01 -2.38
C ILE A 574 -2.72 23.75 -3.76
N LEU A 575 -1.92 23.33 -4.75
CA LEU A 575 -2.43 23.04 -6.09
C LEU A 575 -3.11 21.67 -6.17
N GLU A 576 -2.76 20.74 -5.29
CA GLU A 576 -3.45 19.46 -5.20
C GLU A 576 -4.89 19.68 -4.71
N ASN A 577 -5.07 20.45 -3.65
CA ASN A 577 -6.38 20.89 -3.18
C ASN A 577 -7.12 21.71 -4.24
N THR A 578 -6.42 22.55 -4.99
CA THR A 578 -7.00 23.30 -6.11
C THR A 578 -7.58 22.34 -7.16
N LEU A 579 -6.83 21.31 -7.56
CA LEU A 579 -7.31 20.31 -8.51
C LEU A 579 -8.48 19.50 -7.94
N GLN A 580 -8.40 19.10 -6.68
CA GLN A 580 -9.40 18.26 -6.02
C GLN A 580 -10.72 19.00 -5.79
N PHE A 581 -10.66 20.26 -5.37
CA PHE A 581 -11.80 20.98 -4.80
C PHE A 581 -12.26 22.14 -5.70
N GLU A 582 -11.35 22.98 -6.15
CA GLU A 582 -11.70 24.16 -6.96
C GLU A 582 -12.02 23.75 -8.40
N LEU A 583 -11.14 22.97 -9.05
CA LEU A 583 -11.34 22.55 -10.45
C LEU A 583 -12.38 21.41 -10.60
N SER A 584 -12.79 20.79 -9.50
CA SER A 584 -13.98 19.93 -9.47
C SER A 584 -15.27 20.74 -9.31
N GLY A 585 -15.17 21.96 -8.76
CA GLY A 585 -16.29 22.81 -8.37
C GLY A 585 -16.98 22.33 -7.09
N GLY A 586 -16.28 21.55 -6.26
CA GLY A 586 -16.83 20.93 -5.05
C GLY A 586 -16.99 21.89 -3.87
N THR A 587 -16.43 23.10 -3.95
CA THR A 587 -16.49 24.13 -2.90
C THR A 587 -17.43 25.28 -3.26
N ASP A 588 -18.09 25.22 -4.43
CA ASP A 588 -19.01 26.25 -4.88
C ASP A 588 -20.34 26.19 -4.13
N GLU A 589 -20.63 27.21 -3.32
CA GLU A 589 -21.95 27.37 -2.68
C GLU A 589 -22.83 28.37 -3.45
N GLY A 590 -22.56 28.55 -4.75
CA GLY A 590 -23.42 29.26 -5.70
C GLY A 590 -22.79 30.50 -6.33
N SER A 591 -21.58 30.89 -5.91
CA SER A 591 -20.88 32.05 -6.50
C SER A 591 -20.38 31.78 -7.91
N GLY A 592 -20.03 30.53 -8.23
CA GLY A 592 -19.42 30.14 -9.49
C GLY A 592 -17.99 30.65 -9.67
N THR A 593 -17.28 30.92 -8.56
CA THR A 593 -15.99 31.63 -8.57
C THR A 593 -14.77 30.75 -8.32
N ASN A 594 -14.88 29.41 -8.34
CA ASN A 594 -13.75 28.51 -8.06
C ASN A 594 -12.52 28.73 -8.94
N LEU A 595 -12.70 29.18 -10.20
CA LEU A 595 -11.56 29.51 -11.06
C LEU A 595 -10.76 30.71 -10.54
N ALA A 596 -11.45 31.66 -9.89
CA ALA A 596 -10.80 32.77 -9.20
C ALA A 596 -10.03 32.27 -7.98
N THR A 597 -10.62 31.36 -7.20
CA THR A 597 -9.96 30.71 -6.06
C THR A 597 -8.74 29.93 -6.51
N ALA A 598 -8.82 29.20 -7.63
CA ALA A 598 -7.70 28.50 -8.23
C ALA A 598 -6.57 29.46 -8.63
N GLU A 599 -6.89 30.63 -9.18
CA GLU A 599 -5.90 31.67 -9.49
C GLU A 599 -5.21 32.20 -8.22
N ALA A 600 -5.98 32.44 -7.15
CA ALA A 600 -5.43 32.84 -5.85
C ALA A 600 -4.50 31.77 -5.26
N ASN A 601 -4.85 30.49 -5.37
CA ASN A 601 -4.00 29.37 -4.92
C ASN A 601 -2.70 29.26 -5.74
N VAL A 602 -2.76 29.52 -7.05
CA VAL A 602 -1.56 29.65 -7.90
C VAL A 602 -0.67 30.81 -7.43
N ALA A 603 -1.25 31.93 -7.00
CA ALA A 603 -0.48 33.02 -6.43
C ALA A 603 0.19 32.61 -5.10
N GLY A 604 -0.54 31.98 -4.18
CA GLY A 604 0.03 31.48 -2.91
C GLY A 604 1.14 30.46 -3.10
N THR A 605 0.98 29.55 -4.06
CA THR A 605 2.03 28.58 -4.42
C THR A 605 3.28 29.28 -4.95
N ARG A 606 3.12 30.34 -5.75
CA ARG A 606 4.25 31.14 -6.26
C ARG A 606 5.04 31.83 -5.15
N GLU A 607 4.37 32.30 -4.10
CA GLU A 607 5.03 32.90 -2.93
C GLU A 607 5.90 31.87 -2.18
N LEU A 608 5.39 30.64 -1.99
CA LEU A 608 6.19 29.55 -1.41
C LEU A 608 7.41 29.20 -2.26
N LEU A 609 7.22 29.08 -3.58
CA LEU A 609 8.34 28.83 -4.49
C LEU A 609 9.39 29.94 -4.45
N THR A 610 8.97 31.19 -4.25
CA THR A 610 9.87 32.35 -4.15
C THR A 610 10.73 32.27 -2.90
N VAL A 611 10.17 31.95 -1.73
CA VAL A 611 10.95 31.85 -0.49
C VAL A 611 11.86 30.61 -0.47
N LEU A 612 11.48 29.54 -1.16
CA LEU A 612 12.25 28.29 -1.27
C LEU A 612 13.30 28.31 -2.39
N GLN A 613 13.23 29.28 -3.31
CA GLN A 613 14.07 29.36 -4.51
C GLN A 613 15.57 29.12 -4.24
N PRO A 614 16.21 29.76 -3.24
CA PRO A 614 17.65 29.58 -3.02
C PRO A 614 18.03 28.14 -2.70
N LEU A 615 17.18 27.41 -1.97
CA LEU A 615 17.41 26.02 -1.58
C LEU A 615 17.15 25.06 -2.75
N ILE A 616 16.14 25.36 -3.57
CA ILE A 616 15.79 24.56 -4.75
C ILE A 616 16.88 24.69 -5.81
N GLU A 617 17.30 25.91 -6.16
CA GLU A 617 18.29 26.14 -7.23
C GLU A 617 19.65 25.51 -6.89
N GLN A 618 20.03 25.50 -5.63
CA GLN A 618 21.25 24.83 -5.17
C GLN A 618 21.23 23.31 -5.45
N ARG A 619 20.06 22.68 -5.44
CA ARG A 619 19.88 21.22 -5.52
C ARG A 619 19.41 20.75 -6.90
N SER A 620 18.63 21.58 -7.58
CA SER A 620 18.05 21.29 -8.89
C SER A 620 17.87 22.59 -9.71
N PRO A 621 18.96 23.08 -10.35
CA PRO A 621 18.97 24.37 -11.03
C PRO A 621 17.92 24.55 -12.14
N GLU A 622 17.49 23.45 -12.78
CA GLU A 622 16.53 23.48 -13.89
C GLU A 622 15.08 23.31 -13.44
N LEU A 623 14.84 22.87 -12.19
CA LEU A 623 13.49 22.51 -11.73
C LEU A 623 12.53 23.70 -11.74
N LEU A 624 12.97 24.84 -11.21
CA LEU A 624 12.13 26.04 -11.16
C LEU A 624 11.79 26.58 -12.55
N ALA A 625 12.64 26.36 -13.56
CA ALA A 625 12.29 26.77 -14.93
C ALA A 625 11.09 25.98 -15.45
N THR A 626 11.07 24.66 -15.22
CA THR A 626 9.94 23.78 -15.57
C THR A 626 8.69 24.14 -14.78
N VAL A 627 8.81 24.24 -13.45
CA VAL A 627 7.69 24.59 -12.57
C VAL A 627 7.10 25.95 -12.95
N ASN A 628 7.93 26.97 -13.17
CA ASN A 628 7.45 28.31 -13.56
C ASN A 628 6.74 28.30 -14.92
N ALA A 629 7.20 27.48 -15.87
CA ALA A 629 6.50 27.30 -17.15
C ALA A 629 5.13 26.64 -16.96
N GLY A 630 5.03 25.63 -16.09
CA GLY A 630 3.76 24.99 -15.71
C GLY A 630 2.81 25.97 -15.01
N MET A 631 3.31 26.71 -14.00
CA MET A 631 2.57 27.77 -13.29
C MET A 631 2.02 28.82 -14.25
N LYS A 632 2.84 29.26 -15.21
CA LYS A 632 2.42 30.21 -16.25
C LYS A 632 1.33 29.61 -17.13
N ARG A 633 1.49 28.36 -17.58
CA ARG A 633 0.51 27.69 -18.43
C ARG A 633 -0.85 27.55 -17.73
N VAL A 634 -0.87 27.16 -16.45
CA VAL A 634 -2.11 27.08 -15.67
C VAL A 634 -2.72 28.47 -15.51
N GLY A 635 -1.93 29.49 -15.17
CA GLY A 635 -2.40 30.88 -15.09
C GLY A 635 -2.99 31.40 -16.41
N ASP A 636 -2.34 31.14 -17.54
CA ASP A 636 -2.84 31.53 -18.87
C ASP A 636 -4.18 30.82 -19.19
N LEU A 637 -4.34 29.55 -18.80
CA LEU A 637 -5.59 28.81 -18.99
C LEU A 637 -6.73 29.32 -18.10
N LEU A 638 -6.44 29.66 -16.84
CA LEU A 638 -7.39 30.28 -15.93
C LEU A 638 -7.85 31.65 -16.45
N ALA A 639 -6.91 32.51 -16.84
CA ALA A 639 -7.21 33.81 -17.44
C ALA A 639 -8.01 33.68 -18.74
N GLY A 640 -7.73 32.66 -19.55
CA GLY A 640 -8.47 32.36 -20.78
C GLY A 640 -9.91 31.87 -20.55
N ALA A 641 -10.25 31.44 -19.34
CA ALA A 641 -11.59 30.95 -18.98
C ALA A 641 -12.55 32.06 -18.53
N HIS A 642 -12.12 33.32 -18.52
CA HIS A 642 -13.00 34.46 -18.28
C HIS A 642 -14.05 34.58 -19.38
N ARG A 643 -15.23 35.05 -19.01
CA ARG A 643 -16.23 35.50 -19.98
C ARG A 643 -15.78 36.79 -20.65
N ALA A 644 -16.42 37.10 -21.79
CA ALA A 644 -16.14 38.33 -22.54
C ALA A 644 -16.39 39.63 -21.73
N ASP A 645 -17.23 39.56 -20.69
CA ASP A 645 -17.50 40.68 -19.76
C ASP A 645 -16.51 40.75 -18.59
N GLY A 646 -15.51 39.86 -18.55
CA GLY A 646 -14.49 39.79 -17.50
C GLY A 646 -14.91 38.94 -16.29
N SER A 647 -16.15 38.44 -16.23
CA SER A 647 -16.62 37.59 -15.12
C SER A 647 -16.08 36.16 -15.21
N TRP A 648 -16.00 35.49 -14.05
CA TRP A 648 -15.56 34.11 -13.94
C TRP A 648 -16.62 33.11 -14.40
N THR A 649 -16.22 32.15 -15.23
CA THR A 649 -17.09 31.04 -15.65
C THR A 649 -17.12 29.96 -14.57
N PRO A 650 -18.30 29.57 -14.03
CA PRO A 650 -18.42 28.44 -13.11
C PRO A 650 -17.84 27.19 -13.75
N VAL A 651 -17.13 26.39 -12.95
CA VAL A 651 -16.41 25.20 -13.43
C VAL A 651 -17.34 24.21 -14.14
N GLN A 652 -18.58 24.09 -13.68
CA GLN A 652 -19.60 23.20 -14.24
C GLN A 652 -20.14 23.70 -15.60
N GLN A 653 -19.91 24.97 -15.94
CA GLN A 653 -20.30 25.59 -17.21
C GLN A 653 -19.15 25.69 -18.22
N LEU A 654 -17.93 25.32 -17.82
CA LEU A 654 -16.81 25.24 -18.76
C LEU A 654 -17.08 24.20 -19.85
N ASP A 655 -16.63 24.51 -21.08
CA ASP A 655 -16.66 23.49 -22.12
C ASP A 655 -15.73 22.31 -21.72
N PRO A 656 -16.10 21.07 -22.07
CA PRO A 656 -15.37 19.89 -21.62
C PRO A 656 -13.89 19.88 -22.02
N ARG A 657 -13.53 20.53 -23.14
CA ARG A 657 -12.14 20.56 -23.63
C ARG A 657 -11.30 21.51 -22.79
N THR A 658 -11.78 22.72 -22.53
CA THR A 658 -11.09 23.68 -21.64
C THR A 658 -10.93 23.09 -20.25
N ARG A 659 -11.98 22.45 -19.71
CA ARG A 659 -11.90 21.78 -18.40
C ARG A 659 -10.84 20.66 -18.39
N ALA A 660 -10.81 19.80 -19.42
CA ALA A 660 -9.80 18.75 -19.53
C ALA A 660 -8.37 19.32 -19.68
N GLN A 661 -8.20 20.41 -20.42
CA GLN A 661 -6.91 21.08 -20.59
C GLN A 661 -6.41 21.70 -19.27
N LEU A 662 -7.30 22.35 -18.51
CA LEU A 662 -6.97 22.93 -17.22
C LEU A 662 -6.61 21.85 -16.19
N ASN A 663 -7.40 20.78 -16.09
CA ASN A 663 -7.12 19.65 -15.20
C ASN A 663 -5.80 18.96 -15.58
N GLY A 664 -5.57 18.70 -16.87
CA GLY A 664 -4.34 18.08 -17.34
C GLY A 664 -3.10 18.94 -17.13
N ALA A 665 -3.20 20.27 -17.35
CA ALA A 665 -2.10 21.19 -17.09
C ALA A 665 -1.78 21.31 -15.59
N THR A 666 -2.81 21.33 -14.74
CA THR A 666 -2.66 21.35 -13.28
C THR A 666 -2.07 20.04 -12.76
N GLY A 667 -2.53 18.89 -13.28
CA GLY A 667 -1.95 17.59 -12.97
C GLY A 667 -0.47 17.48 -13.35
N GLN A 668 -0.09 17.96 -14.55
CA GLN A 668 1.32 18.01 -14.94
C GLN A 668 2.15 18.92 -14.03
N LEU A 669 1.60 20.08 -13.66
CA LEU A 669 2.28 21.01 -12.75
C LEU A 669 2.47 20.39 -11.36
N LEU A 670 1.52 19.57 -10.89
CA LEU A 670 1.69 18.79 -9.65
C LEU A 670 2.82 17.78 -9.76
N GLU A 671 2.93 17.05 -10.88
CA GLU A 671 4.08 16.17 -11.14
C GLU A 671 5.41 16.96 -11.15
N ASP A 672 5.42 18.18 -11.70
CA ASP A 672 6.60 19.04 -11.74
C ASP A 672 6.97 19.59 -10.34
N LEU A 673 5.98 19.78 -9.45
CA LEU A 673 6.17 20.24 -8.07
C LEU A 673 6.54 19.10 -7.11
N ALA A 674 6.13 17.87 -7.39
CA ALA A 674 6.32 16.70 -6.54
C ALA A 674 7.77 16.44 -6.06
N PRO A 675 8.84 16.79 -6.82
CA PRO A 675 10.20 16.63 -6.32
C PRO A 675 10.61 17.62 -5.22
N ILE A 676 9.92 18.76 -5.06
CA ILE A 676 10.33 19.83 -4.14
C ILE A 676 10.34 19.36 -2.67
N PRO A 677 9.29 18.70 -2.15
CA PRO A 677 9.31 18.11 -0.81
C PRO A 677 10.54 17.22 -0.56
N ASP A 678 10.79 16.24 -1.43
CA ASP A 678 11.90 15.29 -1.27
C ASP A 678 13.28 15.98 -1.35
N LEU A 679 13.39 16.98 -2.24
CA LEU A 679 14.61 17.78 -2.40
C LEU A 679 14.92 18.61 -1.17
N LEU A 680 13.89 19.06 -0.45
CA LEU A 680 14.02 19.95 0.70
C LEU A 680 13.72 19.28 2.05
N GLU A 681 13.56 17.96 2.04
CA GLU A 681 13.39 17.16 3.24
C GLU A 681 14.55 17.40 4.21
N ILE A 682 14.18 17.70 5.46
CA ILE A 682 15.13 17.85 6.56
C ILE A 682 15.76 16.49 6.83
N ARG A 683 17.06 16.37 6.61
CA ARG A 683 17.80 15.13 6.86
C ARG A 683 18.75 15.35 8.01
N LYS A 684 18.77 14.43 8.98
CA LYS A 684 19.69 14.49 10.14
C LYS A 684 21.16 14.28 9.76
N SER A 685 21.42 14.00 8.48
CA SER A 685 22.76 14.05 7.91
C SER A 685 23.30 15.46 7.71
N ALA A 686 22.46 16.50 7.68
CA ALA A 686 22.88 17.87 7.41
C ALA A 686 23.80 18.43 8.50
#